data_AF-A0A6N2V229-F1
#
_entry.id   AF-A0A6N2V229-F1
#
_cell.length_a   1.000
_cell.length_b   1.000
_cell.length_c   1.000
_cell.angle_alpha   90.00
_cell.angle_beta   90.00
_cell.angle_gamma   90.00
#
_symmetry.space_group_name_H-M   'P 1'
#
loop_
_entity.id
_entity.type
_entity.pdbx_description
1 polymer ?
#
loop_
_entity_poly.entity_id
_entity_poly.type
_entity_poly.pdbx_seq_one_letter_code
_entity_poly.pdbx_strand_id
1 'polypeptide(L)'
;MYKAIVFAGTTEGYELCRFLAENQVSVLGCVATEYGTKSLTETRYLHVQAKRLDQKEMEELFEKEKPFLVLDGTHPYAAEVTVNIQKACEKTGVSYVRVIRGKGESQKAVYVESTEAAAEYLKNTEGNVLLTTGSKELKIFTEVPGYEKRLFARVLSLPSVIDTCRELGFEGKNLIAMQGPFSRELNEAMLRQYDCRYLVTKDSGKAGGFMEKLQAAASCHAVPVIIGRPLKEEGITLGEAFFLLKEKFSLSIKPHVTLLGIGMGTKETLTIQGRNAVEKADLIIGAKRMVDGVRLPHQAVFYEYRSDEIMEYIQNHPEYREVVIALSGDVGFYSGAKKLLTLLGPKTEVICGISSVVYFMAKIGLSWDDAKIVSAHGKVCNLVSMIRFHKKVFAILGTAKGTAELAGKLTEYGMGEVLLYVGENLSYQNEKIFVKKAKDLTDYEGDSLSVVCAYHENAEIFPSTHGLADEEFIRGKAPMTKAEVRTVSLSKLGLKADSICYDVGAGTGSVSVEMALRTLEGKVYAVEKKEDALALLQENKKKFALDHMEIIAGTAPEALKDLPAPTHAFIGGSSGNLKEIIYLLLEKNRNVRMVINCITLETVSEALECIRELKAENENISWETEIVQLGVSRSKSIGRYHMMMGENPIYIITIQAAF
;
A
#
# COMPACT_ATOMS: atom_id res chain seq x y z
N MET A 1 -1.65 -44.80 -8.22
CA MET A 1 -2.97 -44.36 -7.75
C MET A 1 -2.99 -42.84 -7.68
N TYR A 2 -3.91 -42.24 -8.44
CA TYR A 2 -4.10 -40.81 -8.51
C TYR A 2 -5.00 -40.33 -7.37
N LYS A 3 -4.67 -39.20 -6.75
CA LYS A 3 -5.53 -38.59 -5.73
C LYS A 3 -6.71 -37.85 -6.36
N ALA A 4 -6.52 -37.29 -7.56
CA ALA A 4 -7.57 -36.64 -8.32
C ALA A 4 -7.55 -37.04 -9.80
N ILE A 5 -8.71 -37.05 -10.45
CA ILE A 5 -8.82 -37.14 -11.91
C ILE A 5 -9.50 -35.86 -12.40
N VAL A 6 -8.90 -35.20 -13.38
CA VAL A 6 -9.42 -33.95 -13.95
C VAL A 6 -9.77 -34.20 -15.41
N PHE A 7 -11.04 -34.04 -15.77
CA PHE A 7 -11.46 -34.02 -17.17
C PHE A 7 -11.24 -32.61 -17.72
N ALA A 8 -10.11 -32.39 -18.38
CA ALA A 8 -9.66 -31.08 -18.85
C ALA A 8 -10.09 -30.84 -20.30
N GLY A 9 -11.08 -29.96 -20.50
CA GLY A 9 -11.54 -29.52 -21.83
C GLY A 9 -11.59 -28.00 -21.99
N THR A 10 -11.14 -27.26 -20.96
CA THR A 10 -11.20 -25.81 -20.83
C THR A 10 -9.94 -25.30 -20.16
N THR A 11 -9.71 -23.98 -20.16
CA THR A 11 -8.62 -23.34 -19.43
C THR A 11 -8.67 -23.71 -17.93
N GLU A 12 -9.85 -23.70 -17.34
CA GLU A 12 -10.08 -24.04 -15.93
C GLU A 12 -9.64 -25.46 -15.61
N GLY A 13 -9.99 -26.43 -16.47
CA GLY A 13 -9.53 -27.82 -16.34
C GLY A 13 -8.01 -27.94 -16.41
N TYR A 14 -7.36 -27.15 -17.26
CA TYR A 14 -5.89 -27.14 -17.34
C TYR A 14 -5.24 -26.52 -16.10
N GLU A 15 -5.80 -25.43 -15.57
CA GLU A 15 -5.32 -24.78 -14.35
C GLU A 15 -5.46 -25.69 -13.12
N LEU A 16 -6.56 -26.43 -13.00
CA LEU A 16 -6.73 -27.42 -11.92
C LEU A 16 -5.64 -28.50 -11.93
N CYS A 17 -5.31 -29.03 -13.11
CA CYS A 17 -4.22 -29.99 -13.27
C CYS A 17 -2.88 -29.41 -12.79
N ARG A 18 -2.54 -28.19 -13.22
CA ARG A 18 -1.28 -27.51 -12.83
C ARG A 18 -1.23 -27.25 -11.35
N PHE A 19 -2.29 -26.66 -10.79
CA PHE A 19 -2.41 -26.35 -9.38
C PHE A 19 -2.19 -27.57 -8.49
N LEU A 20 -2.81 -28.70 -8.81
CA LEU A 20 -2.66 -29.95 -8.06
C LEU A 20 -1.23 -30.49 -8.15
N ALA A 21 -0.65 -30.48 -9.35
CA ALA A 21 0.70 -30.97 -9.60
C ALA A 21 1.78 -30.13 -8.88
N GLU A 22 1.67 -28.80 -8.94
CA GLU A 22 2.57 -27.86 -8.23
C GLU A 22 2.55 -28.08 -6.72
N ASN A 23 1.38 -28.44 -6.18
CA ASN A 23 1.19 -28.73 -4.76
C ASN A 23 1.39 -30.22 -4.42
N GLN A 24 2.07 -30.96 -5.31
CA GLN A 24 2.46 -32.37 -5.12
C GLN A 24 1.28 -33.34 -4.92
N VAL A 25 0.11 -33.01 -5.45
CA VAL A 25 -1.06 -33.89 -5.50
C VAL A 25 -1.01 -34.68 -6.81
N SER A 26 -0.92 -36.01 -6.70
CA SER A 26 -0.92 -36.90 -7.87
C SER A 26 -2.25 -36.83 -8.62
N VAL A 27 -2.21 -36.39 -9.89
CA VAL A 27 -3.39 -36.12 -10.73
C VAL A 27 -3.27 -36.78 -12.10
N LEU A 28 -4.40 -37.29 -12.61
CA LEU A 28 -4.56 -37.74 -13.99
C LEU A 28 -5.41 -36.72 -14.76
N GLY A 29 -4.83 -36.07 -15.76
CA GLY A 29 -5.53 -35.16 -16.68
C GLY A 29 -6.08 -35.91 -17.89
N CYS A 30 -7.40 -36.03 -18.00
CA CYS A 30 -8.07 -36.65 -19.14
C CYS A 30 -8.46 -35.59 -20.17
N VAL A 31 -7.92 -35.69 -21.39
CA VAL A 31 -8.22 -34.79 -22.51
C VAL A 31 -8.82 -35.55 -23.70
N ALA A 32 -9.76 -34.93 -24.40
CA ALA A 32 -10.53 -35.61 -25.46
C ALA A 32 -9.78 -35.78 -26.80
N THR A 33 -8.63 -35.12 -26.99
CA THR A 33 -7.86 -35.12 -28.25
C THR A 33 -6.36 -35.03 -27.96
N GLU A 34 -5.52 -35.53 -28.88
CA GLU A 34 -4.06 -35.35 -28.83
C GLU A 34 -3.64 -33.87 -28.90
N TYR A 35 -4.45 -32.98 -29.46
CA TYR A 35 -4.16 -31.55 -29.44
C TYR A 35 -4.26 -30.97 -28.01
N GLY A 36 -5.19 -31.47 -27.20
CA GLY A 36 -5.39 -31.03 -25.83
C GLY A 36 -4.21 -31.34 -24.90
N THR A 37 -3.35 -32.32 -25.24
CA THR A 37 -2.15 -32.62 -24.43
C THR A 37 -1.11 -31.51 -24.52
N LYS A 38 -1.07 -30.73 -25.61
CA LYS A 38 -0.09 -29.63 -25.75
C LYS A 38 -0.24 -28.54 -24.70
N SER A 39 -1.38 -28.46 -24.03
CA SER A 39 -1.65 -27.48 -22.96
C SER A 39 -1.21 -27.96 -21.57
N LEU A 40 -0.84 -29.23 -21.42
CA LEU A 40 -0.40 -29.86 -20.17
C LEU A 40 0.94 -30.56 -20.37
N THR A 41 1.93 -30.21 -19.55
CA THR A 41 3.22 -30.91 -19.54
C THR A 41 3.19 -31.97 -18.46
N GLU A 42 3.51 -33.22 -18.80
CA GLU A 42 3.61 -34.28 -17.80
C GLU A 42 4.71 -33.98 -16.78
N THR A 43 4.44 -34.29 -15.52
CA THR A 43 5.37 -34.12 -14.40
C THR A 43 5.30 -35.35 -13.50
N ARG A 44 6.16 -35.42 -12.48
CA ARG A 44 6.09 -36.48 -11.45
C ARG A 44 4.70 -36.61 -10.82
N TYR A 45 3.92 -35.52 -10.75
CA TYR A 45 2.61 -35.48 -10.12
C TYR A 45 1.44 -35.31 -11.11
N LEU A 46 1.71 -35.12 -12.40
CA LEU A 46 0.68 -34.97 -13.45
C LEU A 46 0.96 -35.93 -14.60
N HIS A 47 0.04 -36.86 -14.81
CA HIS A 47 0.02 -37.73 -15.99
C HIS A 47 -1.16 -37.32 -16.88
N VAL A 48 -0.98 -37.39 -18.21
CA VAL A 48 -2.00 -36.93 -19.15
C VAL A 48 -2.45 -38.07 -20.06
N GLN A 49 -3.76 -38.30 -20.13
CA GLN A 49 -4.35 -39.31 -20.99
C GLN A 49 -5.18 -38.66 -22.11
N ALA A 50 -4.76 -38.87 -23.36
CA ALA A 50 -5.46 -38.41 -24.55
C ALA A 50 -6.38 -39.49 -25.12
N LYS A 51 -7.47 -39.81 -24.42
CA LYS A 51 -8.44 -40.80 -24.86
C LYS A 51 -9.85 -40.33 -24.53
N ARG A 52 -10.76 -40.41 -25.50
CA ARG A 52 -12.20 -40.28 -25.23
C ARG A 52 -12.66 -41.52 -24.50
N LEU A 53 -13.30 -41.32 -23.36
CA LEU A 53 -13.85 -42.39 -22.54
C LEU A 53 -15.37 -42.35 -22.64
N ASP A 54 -16.00 -43.51 -22.76
CA ASP A 54 -17.43 -43.66 -22.49
C ASP A 54 -17.69 -43.85 -20.98
N GLN A 55 -18.96 -43.91 -20.57
CA GLN A 55 -19.32 -44.06 -19.15
C GLN A 55 -18.70 -45.32 -18.53
N LYS A 56 -18.69 -46.46 -19.24
CA LYS A 56 -18.21 -47.73 -18.69
C LYS A 56 -16.69 -47.70 -18.52
N GLU A 57 -15.97 -47.12 -19.47
CA GLU A 57 -14.52 -46.94 -19.36
C GLU A 57 -14.14 -45.97 -18.23
N MET A 58 -14.96 -44.95 -17.96
CA MET A 58 -14.79 -44.08 -16.79
C MET A 58 -15.00 -44.83 -15.47
N GLU A 59 -16.05 -45.67 -15.39
CA GLU A 59 -16.31 -46.53 -14.21
C GLU A 59 -15.11 -47.44 -13.91
N GLU A 60 -14.60 -48.16 -14.92
CA GLU A 60 -13.43 -49.03 -14.80
C GLU A 60 -12.17 -48.26 -14.35
N LEU A 61 -11.97 -47.05 -14.86
CA LEU A 61 -10.88 -46.17 -14.45
C LEU A 61 -11.00 -45.75 -12.99
N PHE A 62 -12.19 -45.36 -12.55
CA PHE A 62 -12.44 -44.91 -11.17
C PHE A 62 -12.32 -46.06 -10.17
N GLU A 63 -12.76 -47.27 -10.52
CA GLU A 63 -12.59 -48.47 -9.70
C GLU A 63 -11.13 -48.90 -9.56
N LYS A 64 -10.36 -48.79 -10.66
CA LYS A 64 -8.93 -49.12 -10.69
C LYS A 64 -8.10 -48.14 -9.90
N GLU A 65 -8.25 -46.84 -10.16
CA GLU A 65 -7.37 -45.81 -9.60
C GLU A 65 -7.85 -45.27 -8.25
N LYS A 66 -9.13 -45.47 -7.91
CA LYS A 66 -9.79 -45.05 -6.66
C LYS A 66 -9.46 -43.60 -6.28
N PRO A 67 -9.72 -42.62 -7.16
CA PRO A 67 -9.42 -41.24 -6.86
C PRO A 67 -10.29 -40.70 -5.72
N PHE A 68 -9.75 -39.76 -4.96
CA PHE A 68 -10.50 -39.10 -3.89
C PHE A 68 -11.50 -38.08 -4.43
N LEU A 69 -11.26 -37.55 -5.63
CA LEU A 69 -12.06 -36.52 -6.27
C LEU A 69 -11.94 -36.59 -7.80
N VAL A 70 -13.08 -36.42 -8.47
CA VAL A 70 -13.15 -36.16 -9.91
C VAL A 70 -13.57 -34.71 -10.12
N LEU A 71 -12.77 -33.98 -10.90
CA LEU A 71 -13.00 -32.60 -11.29
C LEU A 71 -13.40 -32.56 -12.76
N ASP A 72 -14.59 -32.06 -13.04
CA ASP A 72 -15.07 -31.88 -14.40
C ASP A 72 -14.89 -30.43 -14.84
N GLY A 73 -13.82 -30.20 -15.60
CA GLY A 73 -13.53 -28.95 -16.32
C GLY A 73 -13.76 -29.12 -17.82
N THR A 74 -14.71 -29.95 -18.24
CA THR A 74 -15.06 -30.09 -19.66
C THR A 74 -15.87 -28.88 -20.13
N HIS A 75 -15.83 -28.62 -21.44
CA HIS A 75 -16.49 -27.44 -22.01
C HIS A 75 -18.01 -27.47 -21.77
N PRO A 76 -18.68 -26.31 -21.58
CA PRO A 76 -20.12 -26.27 -21.31
C PRO A 76 -21.00 -27.01 -22.30
N TYR A 77 -20.57 -27.02 -23.56
CA TYR A 77 -21.29 -27.66 -24.66
C TYR A 77 -20.98 -29.15 -24.81
N ALA A 78 -20.17 -29.72 -23.93
CA ALA A 78 -19.86 -31.15 -23.91
C ALA A 78 -20.86 -31.93 -23.03
N ALA A 79 -22.16 -31.64 -23.17
CA ALA A 79 -23.21 -32.15 -22.27
C ALA A 79 -23.21 -33.68 -22.10
N GLU A 80 -22.93 -34.43 -23.17
CA GLU A 80 -22.87 -35.90 -23.12
C GLU A 80 -21.74 -36.42 -22.21
N VAL A 81 -20.54 -35.81 -22.27
CA VAL A 81 -19.42 -36.27 -21.44
C VAL A 81 -19.64 -35.92 -19.97
N THR A 82 -20.19 -34.74 -19.69
CA THR A 82 -20.54 -34.31 -18.32
C THR A 82 -21.52 -35.28 -17.67
N VAL A 83 -22.57 -35.68 -18.39
CA VAL A 83 -23.54 -36.68 -17.90
C VAL A 83 -22.88 -38.04 -17.66
N ASN A 84 -21.97 -38.46 -18.53
CA ASN A 84 -21.24 -39.72 -18.36
C ASN A 84 -20.32 -39.70 -17.14
N ILE A 85 -19.58 -38.60 -16.92
CA ILE A 85 -18.71 -38.43 -15.75
C ILE A 85 -19.55 -38.49 -14.47
N GLN A 86 -20.65 -37.75 -14.42
CA GLN A 86 -21.52 -37.71 -13.24
C GLN A 86 -22.09 -39.10 -12.90
N LYS A 87 -22.63 -39.82 -13.88
CA LYS A 87 -23.15 -41.18 -13.68
C LYS A 87 -22.07 -42.18 -13.24
N ALA A 88 -20.87 -42.10 -13.83
CA ALA A 88 -19.75 -42.94 -13.44
C ALA A 88 -19.32 -42.67 -11.99
N CYS A 89 -19.28 -41.40 -11.56
CA CYS A 89 -19.01 -41.03 -10.17
C CYS A 89 -20.10 -41.53 -9.21
N GLU A 90 -21.38 -41.35 -9.55
CA GLU A 90 -22.52 -41.82 -8.75
C GLU A 90 -22.46 -43.34 -8.52
N LYS A 91 -22.16 -44.10 -9.56
CA LYS A 91 -22.09 -45.57 -9.49
C LYS A 91 -20.87 -46.09 -8.72
N THR A 92 -19.74 -45.41 -8.83
CA THR A 92 -18.47 -45.80 -8.16
C THR A 92 -18.32 -45.19 -6.76
N GLY A 93 -19.22 -44.28 -6.36
CA GLY A 93 -19.18 -43.59 -5.06
C GLY A 93 -18.07 -42.53 -4.94
N VAL A 94 -17.48 -42.12 -6.05
CA VAL A 94 -16.39 -41.14 -6.08
C VAL A 94 -16.95 -39.72 -6.00
N SER A 95 -16.32 -38.84 -5.21
CA SER A 95 -16.71 -37.43 -5.13
C SER A 95 -16.56 -36.72 -6.47
N TYR A 96 -17.58 -35.96 -6.87
CA TYR A 96 -17.65 -35.24 -8.15
C TYR A 96 -17.81 -33.75 -7.93
N VAL A 97 -17.06 -32.93 -8.67
CA VAL A 97 -17.16 -31.47 -8.68
C VAL A 97 -17.08 -30.96 -10.11
N ARG A 98 -18.11 -30.23 -10.55
CA ARG A 98 -18.14 -29.50 -11.82
C ARG A 98 -17.53 -28.12 -11.64
N VAL A 99 -16.50 -27.78 -12.42
CA VAL A 99 -15.87 -26.47 -12.40
C VAL A 99 -16.27 -25.71 -13.65
N ILE A 100 -16.95 -24.58 -13.46
CA ILE A 100 -17.43 -23.69 -14.51
C ILE A 100 -16.64 -22.38 -14.49
N ARG A 101 -16.60 -21.72 -15.65
CA ARG A 101 -15.99 -20.39 -15.77
C ARG A 101 -16.85 -19.38 -15.00
N GLY A 102 -16.23 -18.54 -14.17
CA GLY A 102 -16.93 -17.54 -13.35
C GLY A 102 -17.70 -16.51 -14.20
N LYS A 103 -18.79 -15.97 -13.64
CA LYS A 103 -19.68 -15.01 -14.34
C LYS A 103 -19.00 -13.71 -14.82
N GLY A 104 -17.75 -13.46 -14.43
CA GLY A 104 -16.99 -12.24 -14.77
C GLY A 104 -16.25 -12.26 -16.11
N GLU A 105 -15.99 -13.42 -16.72
CA GLU A 105 -15.11 -13.54 -17.90
C GLU A 105 -15.77 -14.25 -19.10
N SER A 106 -17.10 -14.22 -19.22
CA SER A 106 -17.69 -14.56 -20.51
C SER A 106 -17.36 -13.41 -21.48
N GLN A 107 -16.59 -13.70 -22.54
CA GLN A 107 -16.81 -13.01 -23.81
C GLN A 107 -18.30 -13.14 -24.08
N LYS A 108 -19.05 -12.04 -23.93
CA LYS A 108 -20.52 -12.01 -23.94
C LYS A 108 -21.04 -12.63 -25.23
N ALA A 109 -21.22 -13.94 -25.27
CA ALA A 109 -21.95 -14.60 -26.33
C ALA A 109 -23.40 -14.13 -26.22
N VAL A 110 -23.95 -13.64 -27.32
CA VAL A 110 -25.32 -13.16 -27.37
C VAL A 110 -26.17 -14.29 -27.91
N TYR A 111 -27.00 -14.85 -27.05
CA TYR A 111 -27.95 -15.89 -27.44
C TYR A 111 -29.25 -15.24 -27.90
N VAL A 112 -29.73 -15.69 -29.04
CA VAL A 112 -30.96 -15.22 -29.66
C VAL A 112 -31.80 -16.42 -30.09
N GLU A 113 -33.12 -16.30 -29.96
CA GLU A 113 -34.02 -17.44 -30.18
C GLU A 113 -34.23 -17.77 -31.67
N SER A 114 -33.91 -16.82 -32.56
CA SER A 114 -34.08 -16.98 -34.01
C SER A 114 -33.12 -16.10 -34.81
N THR A 115 -33.09 -16.30 -36.12
CA THR A 115 -32.29 -15.50 -37.06
C THR A 115 -32.79 -14.05 -37.12
N GLU A 116 -34.10 -13.82 -37.01
CA GLU A 116 -34.71 -12.49 -36.92
C GLU A 116 -34.23 -11.75 -35.68
N ALA A 117 -34.20 -12.44 -34.52
CA ALA A 117 -33.65 -11.88 -33.30
C ALA A 117 -32.14 -11.57 -33.41
N ALA A 118 -31.38 -12.38 -34.16
CA ALA A 118 -29.98 -12.10 -34.47
C ALA A 118 -29.83 -10.81 -35.30
N ALA A 119 -30.65 -10.64 -36.34
CA ALA A 119 -30.64 -9.44 -37.17
C ALA A 119 -31.05 -8.20 -36.37
N GLU A 120 -32.09 -8.29 -35.54
CA GLU A 120 -32.56 -7.20 -34.67
C GLU A 120 -31.50 -6.76 -33.66
N TYR A 121 -30.82 -7.72 -33.02
CA TYR A 121 -29.67 -7.42 -32.17
C TYR A 121 -28.59 -6.65 -32.93
N LEU A 122 -28.28 -7.09 -34.16
CA LEU A 122 -27.27 -6.46 -35.00
C LEU A 122 -27.67 -5.06 -35.48
N LYS A 123 -28.97 -4.71 -35.59
CA LYS A 123 -29.38 -3.33 -35.96
C LYS A 123 -28.83 -2.28 -35.00
N ASN A 124 -28.61 -2.67 -33.74
CA ASN A 124 -28.14 -1.80 -32.67
C ASN A 124 -26.63 -1.95 -32.38
N THR A 125 -25.84 -2.46 -33.34
CA THR A 125 -24.39 -2.66 -33.17
C THR A 125 -23.55 -2.05 -34.30
N GLU A 126 -22.30 -1.72 -33.99
CA GLU A 126 -21.30 -1.20 -34.94
C GLU A 126 -20.13 -2.16 -35.14
N GLY A 127 -19.62 -2.25 -36.37
CA GLY A 127 -18.49 -3.10 -36.76
C GLY A 127 -18.88 -4.20 -37.75
N ASN A 128 -17.88 -4.93 -38.26
CA ASN A 128 -18.11 -5.96 -39.28
C ASN A 128 -18.62 -7.27 -38.66
N VAL A 129 -19.38 -8.02 -39.45
CA VAL A 129 -20.05 -9.26 -39.01
C VAL A 129 -19.75 -10.38 -40.00
N LEU A 130 -19.24 -11.51 -39.49
CA LEU A 130 -19.12 -12.74 -40.26
C LEU A 130 -20.39 -13.59 -40.08
N LEU A 131 -21.15 -13.80 -41.15
CA LEU A 131 -22.32 -14.67 -41.16
C LEU A 131 -21.94 -16.10 -41.55
N THR A 132 -22.20 -17.05 -40.66
CA THR A 132 -21.92 -18.48 -40.90
C THR A 132 -23.17 -19.36 -40.86
N THR A 133 -24.34 -18.74 -41.06
CA THR A 133 -25.68 -19.36 -41.03
C THR A 133 -26.10 -19.97 -42.37
N GLY A 134 -25.33 -19.72 -43.45
CA GLY A 134 -25.62 -20.19 -44.81
C GLY A 134 -26.56 -19.25 -45.58
N SER A 135 -26.88 -19.61 -46.83
CA SER A 135 -27.56 -18.70 -47.77
C SER A 135 -29.05 -18.54 -47.56
N LYS A 136 -29.73 -19.55 -47.00
CA LYS A 136 -31.20 -19.57 -46.85
C LYS A 136 -31.75 -18.42 -46.00
N GLU A 137 -30.94 -17.90 -45.10
CA GLU A 137 -31.32 -16.93 -44.08
C GLU A 137 -30.73 -15.54 -44.30
N LEU A 138 -29.95 -15.35 -45.37
CA LEU A 138 -29.31 -14.06 -45.66
C LEU A 138 -30.31 -12.94 -45.87
N LYS A 139 -31.49 -13.24 -46.42
CA LYS A 139 -32.56 -12.26 -46.65
C LYS A 139 -32.97 -11.54 -45.37
N ILE A 140 -32.90 -12.18 -44.21
CA ILE A 140 -33.27 -11.57 -42.92
C ILE A 140 -32.22 -10.53 -42.50
N PHE A 141 -30.94 -10.75 -42.83
CA PHE A 141 -29.85 -9.85 -42.48
C PHE A 141 -29.77 -8.61 -43.36
N THR A 142 -30.54 -8.51 -44.46
CA THR A 142 -30.60 -7.29 -45.29
C THR A 142 -31.32 -6.15 -44.58
N GLU A 143 -32.06 -6.44 -43.50
CA GLU A 143 -32.68 -5.40 -42.65
C GLU A 143 -31.69 -4.67 -41.74
N VAL A 144 -30.44 -5.15 -41.65
CA VAL A 144 -29.42 -4.54 -40.81
C VAL A 144 -28.88 -3.26 -41.50
N PRO A 145 -28.85 -2.09 -40.81
CA PRO A 145 -28.30 -0.87 -41.39
C PRO A 145 -26.88 -1.06 -41.92
N GLY A 146 -26.65 -0.65 -43.17
CA GLY A 146 -25.35 -0.74 -43.83
C GLY A 146 -24.90 -2.16 -44.16
N TYR A 147 -25.83 -3.12 -44.32
CA TYR A 147 -25.49 -4.54 -44.46
C TYR A 147 -24.47 -4.84 -45.57
N GLU A 148 -24.63 -4.19 -46.73
CA GLU A 148 -23.76 -4.34 -47.91
C GLU A 148 -22.29 -4.00 -47.65
N LYS A 149 -22.02 -3.18 -46.61
CA LYS A 149 -20.67 -2.75 -46.26
C LYS A 149 -20.07 -3.53 -45.10
N ARG A 150 -20.91 -3.99 -44.15
CA ARG A 150 -20.45 -4.55 -42.88
C ARG A 150 -20.68 -6.05 -42.70
N LEU A 151 -21.58 -6.68 -43.47
CA LEU A 151 -21.85 -8.11 -43.33
C LEU A 151 -21.12 -8.91 -44.41
N PHE A 152 -20.43 -9.96 -43.96
CA PHE A 152 -19.64 -10.87 -44.78
C PHE A 152 -20.28 -12.26 -44.72
N ALA A 153 -20.92 -12.66 -45.82
CA ALA A 153 -21.67 -13.90 -45.89
C ALA A 153 -20.79 -15.06 -46.33
N ARG A 154 -20.65 -16.10 -45.48
CA ARG A 154 -20.01 -17.36 -45.88
C ARG A 154 -21.06 -18.38 -46.31
N VAL A 155 -21.03 -18.75 -47.59
CA VAL A 155 -22.02 -19.64 -48.23
C VAL A 155 -21.36 -20.70 -49.10
N LEU A 156 -22.13 -21.71 -49.53
CA LEU A 156 -21.66 -22.72 -50.47
C LEU A 156 -21.43 -22.12 -51.87
N SER A 157 -20.41 -22.61 -52.57
CA SER A 157 -20.01 -22.16 -53.90
C SER A 157 -20.87 -22.71 -55.05
N LEU A 158 -22.17 -22.90 -54.82
CA LEU A 158 -23.12 -23.36 -55.84
C LEU A 158 -23.63 -22.16 -56.67
N PRO A 159 -23.76 -22.27 -58.01
CA PRO A 159 -24.24 -21.16 -58.85
C PRO A 159 -25.56 -20.55 -58.37
N SER A 160 -26.55 -21.40 -58.05
CA SER A 160 -27.85 -20.97 -57.54
C SER A 160 -27.76 -20.21 -56.21
N VAL A 161 -26.81 -20.56 -55.35
CA VAL A 161 -26.55 -19.88 -54.08
C VAL A 161 -25.91 -18.52 -54.31
N ILE A 162 -24.94 -18.45 -55.24
CA ILE A 162 -24.26 -17.20 -55.60
C ILE A 162 -25.25 -16.22 -56.23
N ASP A 163 -26.11 -16.67 -57.15
CA ASP A 163 -27.16 -15.84 -57.74
C ASP A 163 -28.12 -15.30 -56.69
N THR A 164 -28.55 -16.14 -55.74
CA THR A 164 -29.40 -15.70 -54.62
C THR A 164 -28.70 -14.65 -53.75
N CYS A 165 -27.40 -14.81 -53.46
CA CYS A 165 -26.65 -13.84 -52.66
C CYS A 165 -26.49 -12.51 -53.40
N ARG A 166 -26.28 -12.56 -54.72
CA ARG A 166 -26.16 -11.41 -55.61
C ARG A 166 -27.46 -10.59 -55.66
N GLU A 167 -28.60 -11.26 -55.83
CA GLU A 167 -29.93 -10.62 -55.77
C GLU A 167 -30.22 -9.95 -54.41
N LEU A 168 -29.60 -10.44 -53.34
CA LEU A 168 -29.69 -9.87 -51.99
C LEU A 168 -28.62 -8.82 -51.68
N GLY A 169 -27.79 -8.41 -52.65
CA GLY A 169 -26.77 -7.37 -52.47
C GLY A 169 -25.45 -7.83 -51.81
N PHE A 170 -25.26 -9.15 -51.60
CA PHE A 170 -24.00 -9.71 -51.13
C PHE A 170 -23.07 -10.05 -52.30
N GLU A 171 -22.24 -9.09 -52.69
CA GLU A 171 -21.33 -9.21 -53.83
C GLU A 171 -19.87 -8.91 -53.47
N GLY A 172 -18.94 -9.31 -54.35
CA GLY A 172 -17.51 -9.00 -54.21
C GLY A 172 -16.93 -9.46 -52.87
N LYS A 173 -16.31 -8.53 -52.13
CA LYS A 173 -15.64 -8.83 -50.85
C LYS A 173 -16.58 -9.27 -49.74
N ASN A 174 -17.89 -9.01 -49.87
CA ASN A 174 -18.91 -9.32 -48.86
C ASN A 174 -19.50 -10.75 -49.01
N LEU A 175 -19.07 -11.49 -50.04
CA LEU A 175 -19.49 -12.87 -50.31
C LEU A 175 -18.28 -13.83 -50.31
N ILE A 176 -18.29 -14.79 -49.38
CA ILE A 176 -17.24 -15.80 -49.23
C ILE A 176 -17.83 -17.16 -49.62
N ALA A 177 -17.57 -17.58 -50.85
CA ALA A 177 -18.08 -18.84 -51.40
C ALA A 177 -17.11 -20.00 -51.10
N MET A 178 -17.40 -20.81 -50.07
CA MET A 178 -16.56 -21.93 -49.64
C MET A 178 -17.38 -23.08 -49.03
N GLN A 179 -16.88 -24.30 -49.12
CA GLN A 179 -17.48 -25.49 -48.48
C GLN A 179 -16.66 -25.95 -47.28
N GLY A 180 -17.33 -26.18 -46.14
CA GLY A 180 -16.74 -26.66 -44.89
C GLY A 180 -16.72 -28.20 -44.78
N PRO A 181 -16.34 -28.76 -43.61
CA PRO A 181 -16.09 -28.08 -42.33
C PRO A 181 -14.82 -27.22 -42.34
N PHE A 182 -14.81 -26.17 -41.50
CA PHE A 182 -13.70 -25.20 -41.43
C PHE A 182 -12.97 -25.31 -40.09
N SER A 183 -11.64 -25.31 -40.13
CA SER A 183 -10.81 -25.30 -38.91
C SER A 183 -10.93 -24.00 -38.14
N ARG A 184 -10.51 -24.01 -36.86
CA ARG A 184 -10.42 -22.80 -36.03
C ARG A 184 -9.56 -21.73 -36.72
N GLU A 185 -8.40 -22.11 -37.25
CA GLU A 185 -7.42 -21.20 -37.85
C GLU A 185 -7.99 -20.48 -39.08
N LEU A 186 -8.79 -21.17 -39.89
CA LEU A 186 -9.42 -20.56 -41.06
C LEU A 186 -10.54 -19.59 -40.63
N ASN A 187 -11.32 -19.93 -39.60
CA ASN A 187 -12.29 -19.01 -39.01
C ASN A 187 -11.60 -17.76 -38.43
N GLU A 188 -10.47 -17.91 -37.72
CA GLU A 188 -9.68 -16.78 -37.20
C GLU A 188 -9.15 -15.89 -38.33
N ALA A 189 -8.63 -16.50 -39.39
CA ALA A 189 -8.13 -15.77 -40.56
C ALA A 189 -9.23 -14.93 -41.20
N MET A 190 -10.45 -15.46 -41.36
CA MET A 190 -11.58 -14.70 -41.88
C MET A 190 -11.99 -13.57 -40.93
N LEU A 191 -12.07 -13.82 -39.62
CA LEU A 191 -12.42 -12.80 -38.65
C LEU A 191 -11.42 -11.64 -38.66
N ARG A 192 -10.12 -11.91 -38.71
CA ARG A 192 -9.07 -10.88 -38.79
C ARG A 192 -9.04 -10.18 -40.15
N GLN A 193 -9.14 -10.92 -41.25
CA GLN A 193 -9.08 -10.38 -42.61
C GLN A 193 -10.17 -9.35 -42.87
N TYR A 194 -11.36 -9.56 -42.31
CA TYR A 194 -12.51 -8.68 -42.48
C TYR A 194 -12.77 -7.79 -41.25
N ASP A 195 -11.86 -7.75 -40.29
CA ASP A 195 -11.98 -6.96 -39.05
C ASP A 195 -13.35 -7.14 -38.36
N CYS A 196 -13.78 -8.40 -38.27
CA CYS A 196 -15.10 -8.76 -37.78
C CYS A 196 -15.18 -8.65 -36.26
N ARG A 197 -16.06 -7.77 -35.80
CA ARG A 197 -16.41 -7.63 -34.38
C ARG A 197 -17.46 -8.64 -33.93
N TYR A 198 -18.24 -9.21 -34.86
CA TYR A 198 -19.28 -10.19 -34.55
C TYR A 198 -19.19 -11.44 -35.43
N LEU A 199 -19.55 -12.59 -34.86
CA LEU A 199 -19.68 -13.86 -35.58
C LEU A 199 -21.10 -14.42 -35.37
N VAL A 200 -21.90 -14.52 -36.42
CA VAL A 200 -23.23 -15.15 -36.32
C VAL A 200 -23.12 -16.62 -36.67
N THR A 201 -23.56 -17.49 -35.76
CA THR A 201 -23.59 -18.94 -35.95
C THR A 201 -24.83 -19.56 -35.32
N LYS A 202 -25.23 -20.74 -35.82
CA LYS A 202 -26.22 -21.59 -35.18
C LYS A 202 -25.54 -22.62 -34.28
N ASP A 203 -26.24 -23.08 -33.26
CA ASP A 203 -25.83 -24.24 -32.47
C ASP A 203 -26.07 -25.54 -33.26
N SER A 204 -25.15 -25.83 -34.18
CA SER A 204 -25.23 -26.99 -35.09
C SER A 204 -24.48 -28.23 -34.59
N GLY A 205 -24.01 -28.23 -33.33
CA GLY A 205 -23.18 -29.30 -32.77
C GLY A 205 -21.85 -29.55 -33.51
N LYS A 206 -21.25 -30.73 -33.28
CA LYS A 206 -19.92 -31.14 -33.82
C LYS A 206 -19.85 -31.20 -35.35
N ALA A 207 -20.94 -31.60 -36.04
CA ALA A 207 -20.93 -31.80 -37.49
C ALA A 207 -20.75 -30.49 -38.29
N GLY A 208 -21.16 -29.35 -37.71
CA GLY A 208 -21.10 -28.03 -38.36
C GLY A 208 -19.91 -27.15 -37.98
N GLY A 209 -18.93 -27.69 -37.24
CA GLY A 209 -17.76 -26.96 -36.77
C GLY A 209 -18.09 -25.81 -35.80
N PHE A 210 -19.10 -26.00 -34.95
CA PHE A 210 -19.58 -24.96 -34.03
C PHE A 210 -18.51 -24.54 -33.02
N MET A 211 -17.73 -25.50 -32.52
CA MET A 211 -16.67 -25.25 -31.54
C MET A 211 -15.52 -24.45 -32.14
N GLU A 212 -15.11 -24.78 -33.37
CA GLU A 212 -14.06 -24.10 -34.10
C GLU A 212 -14.41 -22.63 -34.36
N LYS A 213 -15.70 -22.34 -34.58
CA LYS A 213 -16.22 -20.97 -34.74
C LYS A 213 -16.16 -20.18 -33.43
N LEU A 214 -16.61 -20.77 -32.32
CA LEU A 214 -16.58 -20.09 -31.01
C LEU A 214 -15.15 -19.84 -30.53
N GLN A 215 -14.26 -20.81 -30.70
CA GLN A 215 -12.84 -20.66 -30.39
C GLN A 215 -12.20 -19.57 -31.24
N ALA A 216 -12.51 -19.50 -32.53
CA ALA A 216 -12.00 -18.45 -33.40
C ALA A 216 -12.52 -17.06 -33.05
N ALA A 217 -13.82 -16.93 -32.72
CA ALA A 217 -14.39 -15.69 -32.22
C ALA A 217 -13.65 -15.23 -30.96
N ALA A 218 -13.35 -16.17 -30.06
CA ALA A 218 -12.66 -15.87 -28.84
C ALA A 218 -11.25 -15.34 -29.06
N SER A 219 -10.45 -16.03 -29.88
CA SER A 219 -9.09 -15.64 -30.28
C SER A 219 -9.02 -14.30 -31.02
N CYS A 220 -10.12 -13.86 -31.63
CA CYS A 220 -10.17 -12.61 -32.41
C CYS A 220 -10.90 -11.47 -31.68
N HIS A 221 -11.28 -11.67 -30.42
CA HIS A 221 -12.12 -10.72 -29.67
C HIS A 221 -13.45 -10.36 -30.36
N ALA A 222 -13.96 -11.27 -31.20
CA ALA A 222 -15.26 -11.11 -31.83
C ALA A 222 -16.37 -11.65 -30.91
N VAL A 223 -17.52 -10.97 -30.89
CA VAL A 223 -18.70 -11.36 -30.12
C VAL A 223 -19.49 -12.41 -30.89
N PRO A 224 -19.60 -13.65 -30.38
CA PRO A 224 -20.44 -14.66 -31.02
C PRO A 224 -21.92 -14.36 -30.76
N VAL A 225 -22.69 -14.22 -31.83
CA VAL A 225 -24.17 -14.15 -31.82
C VAL A 225 -24.69 -15.53 -32.19
N ILE A 226 -25.19 -16.24 -31.19
CA ILE A 226 -25.56 -17.66 -31.28
C ILE A 226 -27.07 -17.77 -31.37
N ILE A 227 -27.56 -18.31 -32.48
CA ILE A 227 -28.97 -18.64 -32.64
C ILE A 227 -29.23 -19.98 -31.94
N GLY A 228 -29.86 -19.93 -30.76
CA GLY A 228 -30.05 -21.04 -29.84
C GLY A 228 -30.28 -20.58 -28.39
N ARG A 229 -30.46 -21.52 -27.46
CA ARG A 229 -30.66 -21.23 -26.02
C ARG A 229 -29.35 -21.42 -25.25
N PRO A 230 -29.04 -20.57 -24.24
CA PRO A 230 -27.90 -20.78 -23.36
C PRO A 230 -28.10 -22.03 -22.50
N LEU A 231 -27.06 -22.85 -22.37
CA LEU A 231 -27.03 -23.95 -21.42
C LEU A 231 -26.98 -23.37 -20.00
N LYS A 232 -27.96 -23.70 -19.16
CA LYS A 232 -27.87 -23.47 -17.72
C LYS A 232 -26.90 -24.51 -17.15
N GLU A 233 -25.83 -24.06 -16.52
CA GLU A 233 -24.89 -24.94 -15.83
C GLU A 233 -24.90 -24.67 -14.33
N GLU A 234 -24.87 -25.75 -13.55
CA GLU A 234 -24.61 -25.73 -12.12
C GLU A 234 -23.20 -26.26 -11.88
N GLY A 235 -22.41 -25.53 -11.11
CA GLY A 235 -21.02 -25.85 -10.80
C GLY A 235 -20.39 -24.75 -9.96
N ILE A 236 -19.15 -24.97 -9.53
CA ILE A 236 -18.36 -24.00 -8.79
C ILE A 236 -17.35 -23.30 -9.71
N THR A 237 -16.95 -22.10 -9.36
CA THR A 237 -15.90 -21.35 -10.05
C THR A 237 -14.50 -21.94 -9.78
N LEU A 238 -13.52 -21.54 -10.59
CA LEU A 238 -12.13 -21.99 -10.40
C LEU A 238 -11.56 -21.59 -9.02
N GLY A 239 -11.90 -20.39 -8.51
CA GLY A 239 -11.47 -19.96 -7.17
C GLY A 239 -12.11 -20.78 -6.05
N GLU A 240 -13.41 -21.04 -6.13
CA GLU A 240 -14.10 -21.95 -5.20
C GLU A 240 -13.52 -23.37 -5.26
N ALA A 241 -13.14 -23.85 -6.45
CA ALA A 241 -12.47 -25.12 -6.61
C ALA A 241 -11.10 -25.14 -5.92
N PHE A 242 -10.27 -24.10 -6.08
CA PHE A 242 -8.99 -24.03 -5.37
C PHE A 242 -9.15 -23.99 -3.85
N PHE A 243 -10.15 -23.28 -3.33
CA PHE A 243 -10.46 -23.28 -1.89
C PHE A 243 -10.84 -24.69 -1.40
N LEU A 244 -11.74 -25.36 -2.12
CA LEU A 244 -12.13 -26.74 -1.83
C LEU A 244 -10.95 -27.70 -1.87
N LEU A 245 -10.03 -27.55 -2.83
CA LEU A 245 -8.83 -28.39 -2.94
C LEU A 245 -7.81 -28.09 -1.85
N LYS A 246 -7.67 -26.82 -1.45
CA LYS A 246 -6.84 -26.41 -0.30
C LYS A 246 -7.29 -27.09 0.97
N GLU A 247 -8.60 -27.12 1.25
CA GLU A 247 -9.17 -27.80 2.41
C GLU A 247 -9.07 -29.33 2.29
N LYS A 248 -9.52 -29.91 1.17
CA LYS A 248 -9.53 -31.37 0.97
C LYS A 248 -8.15 -32.02 1.04
N PHE A 249 -7.11 -31.33 0.56
CA PHE A 249 -5.75 -31.84 0.52
C PHE A 249 -4.81 -31.18 1.53
N SER A 250 -5.34 -30.32 2.41
CA SER A 250 -4.57 -29.57 3.43
C SER A 250 -3.36 -28.83 2.85
N LEU A 251 -3.55 -28.14 1.73
CA LEU A 251 -2.47 -27.48 0.99
C LEU A 251 -2.11 -26.12 1.61
N SER A 252 -0.80 -25.81 1.67
CA SER A 252 -0.32 -24.47 2.03
C SER A 252 -0.01 -23.67 0.78
N ILE A 253 -0.98 -22.88 0.34
CA ILE A 253 -0.83 -21.99 -0.81
C ILE A 253 -0.30 -20.65 -0.29
N LYS A 254 0.89 -20.28 -0.74
CA LYS A 254 1.46 -18.95 -0.50
C LYS A 254 1.61 -18.27 -1.85
N PRO A 255 0.85 -17.20 -2.12
CA PRO A 255 1.08 -16.43 -3.33
C PRO A 255 2.45 -15.77 -3.28
N HIS A 256 3.01 -15.51 -4.46
CA HIS A 256 4.11 -14.59 -4.60
C HIS A 256 3.55 -13.17 -4.44
N VAL A 257 4.05 -12.45 -3.44
CA VAL A 257 3.58 -11.10 -3.11
C VAL A 257 4.71 -10.11 -3.30
N THR A 258 4.47 -9.12 -4.16
CA THR A 258 5.38 -8.03 -4.46
C THR A 258 4.84 -6.72 -3.88
N LEU A 259 5.62 -6.07 -3.00
CA LEU A 259 5.38 -4.69 -2.60
C LEU A 259 6.03 -3.77 -3.62
N LEU A 260 5.21 -2.99 -4.32
CA LEU A 260 5.65 -2.16 -5.44
C LEU A 260 5.50 -0.68 -5.12
N GLY A 261 6.61 0.06 -5.12
CA GLY A 261 6.60 1.52 -5.17
C GLY A 261 6.28 2.00 -6.58
N ILE A 262 5.10 2.59 -6.79
CA ILE A 262 4.63 3.00 -8.12
C ILE A 262 5.24 4.31 -8.63
N GLY A 263 6.13 4.93 -7.85
CA GLY A 263 6.63 6.26 -8.17
C GLY A 263 5.61 7.37 -7.85
N MET A 264 5.61 8.45 -8.62
CA MET A 264 4.77 9.63 -8.38
C MET A 264 3.32 9.48 -8.88
N GLY A 265 2.97 8.30 -9.38
CA GLY A 265 1.60 7.92 -9.70
C GLY A 265 1.30 7.82 -11.19
N THR A 266 2.17 8.37 -12.03
CA THR A 266 2.11 8.21 -13.49
C THR A 266 3.00 7.07 -13.99
N LYS A 267 2.61 6.48 -15.12
CA LYS A 267 3.29 5.29 -15.70
C LYS A 267 4.72 5.59 -16.15
N GLU A 268 5.04 6.86 -16.36
CA GLU A 268 6.36 7.36 -16.73
C GLU A 268 7.35 7.27 -15.57
N THR A 269 6.86 7.32 -14.32
CA THR A 269 7.69 7.22 -13.11
C THR A 269 7.77 5.79 -12.55
N LEU A 270 7.06 4.85 -13.18
CA LEU A 270 7.12 3.44 -12.83
C LEU A 270 8.41 2.82 -13.36
N THR A 271 9.15 2.12 -12.50
CA THR A 271 10.38 1.43 -12.89
C THR A 271 10.08 0.30 -13.88
N ILE A 272 11.06 -0.08 -14.71
CA ILE A 272 10.91 -1.21 -15.64
C ILE A 272 10.61 -2.51 -14.86
N GLN A 273 11.30 -2.72 -13.73
CA GLN A 273 11.03 -3.87 -12.86
C GLN A 273 9.60 -3.85 -12.32
N GLY A 274 9.11 -2.67 -11.89
CA GLY A 274 7.74 -2.50 -11.42
C GLY A 274 6.70 -2.76 -12.49
N ARG A 275 6.94 -2.30 -13.73
CA ARG A 275 6.08 -2.60 -14.88
C ARG A 275 6.03 -4.10 -15.16
N ASN A 276 7.17 -4.78 -15.16
CA ASN A 276 7.24 -6.22 -15.38
C ASN A 276 6.51 -7.02 -14.29
N ALA A 277 6.55 -6.56 -13.03
CA ALA A 277 5.81 -7.18 -11.93
C ALA A 277 4.29 -6.97 -12.11
N VAL A 278 3.87 -5.75 -12.50
CA VAL A 278 2.47 -5.47 -12.82
C VAL A 278 2.00 -6.34 -13.99
N GLU A 279 2.76 -6.47 -15.08
CA GLU A 279 2.35 -7.30 -16.23
C GLU A 279 2.17 -8.79 -15.90
N LYS A 280 2.86 -9.29 -14.88
CA LYS A 280 2.74 -10.68 -14.42
C LYS A 280 1.66 -10.90 -13.37
N ALA A 281 1.18 -9.84 -12.74
CA ALA A 281 0.26 -9.96 -11.62
C ALA A 281 -1.13 -10.38 -12.07
N ASP A 282 -1.76 -11.27 -11.31
CA ASP A 282 -3.15 -11.65 -11.49
C ASP A 282 -4.07 -10.72 -10.66
N LEU A 283 -3.53 -10.17 -9.57
CA LEU A 283 -4.22 -9.28 -8.63
C LEU A 283 -3.37 -8.05 -8.29
N ILE A 284 -3.96 -6.87 -8.41
CA ILE A 284 -3.41 -5.61 -7.94
C ILE A 284 -4.19 -5.13 -6.71
N ILE A 285 -3.48 -4.87 -5.61
CA ILE A 285 -4.05 -4.39 -4.34
C ILE A 285 -3.48 -3.01 -4.02
N GLY A 286 -4.29 -2.12 -3.45
CA GLY A 286 -3.80 -0.83 -2.94
C GLY A 286 -4.87 0.24 -2.88
N ALA A 287 -4.49 1.44 -2.45
CA ALA A 287 -5.39 2.59 -2.50
C ALA A 287 -5.83 2.87 -3.95
N LYS A 288 -7.08 3.28 -4.14
CA LYS A 288 -7.68 3.48 -5.48
C LYS A 288 -6.81 4.26 -6.46
N ARG A 289 -6.28 5.41 -6.03
CA ARG A 289 -5.38 6.26 -6.84
C ARG A 289 -4.13 5.53 -7.31
N MET A 290 -3.56 4.66 -6.48
CA MET A 290 -2.33 3.94 -6.78
C MET A 290 -2.61 2.79 -7.76
N VAL A 291 -3.65 2.01 -7.47
CA VAL A 291 -4.04 0.88 -8.30
C VAL A 291 -4.49 1.34 -9.69
N ASP A 292 -5.32 2.38 -9.78
CA ASP A 292 -5.77 2.94 -11.05
C ASP A 292 -4.61 3.50 -11.90
N GLY A 293 -3.50 3.89 -11.28
CA GLY A 293 -2.30 4.37 -11.97
C GLY A 293 -1.50 3.26 -12.68
N VAL A 294 -1.59 2.01 -12.22
CA VAL A 294 -0.75 0.91 -12.72
C VAL A 294 -1.52 -0.26 -13.33
N ARG A 295 -2.76 -0.53 -12.91
CA ARG A 295 -3.52 -1.72 -13.33
C ARG A 295 -3.71 -1.82 -14.84
N LEU A 296 -3.77 -3.06 -15.32
CA LEU A 296 -4.14 -3.43 -16.68
C LEU A 296 -5.60 -3.92 -16.73
N PRO A 297 -6.32 -3.79 -17.87
CA PRO A 297 -7.76 -4.07 -17.93
C PRO A 297 -8.19 -5.50 -17.58
N HIS A 298 -7.29 -6.49 -17.67
CA HIS A 298 -7.58 -7.90 -17.46
C HIS A 298 -7.32 -8.38 -16.02
N GLN A 299 -6.77 -7.52 -15.17
CA GLN A 299 -6.33 -7.92 -13.82
C GLN A 299 -7.45 -7.76 -12.81
N ALA A 300 -7.48 -8.66 -11.83
CA ALA A 300 -8.30 -8.46 -10.65
C ALA A 300 -7.77 -7.28 -9.82
N VAL A 301 -8.67 -6.59 -9.14
CA VAL A 301 -8.34 -5.40 -8.36
C VAL A 301 -9.03 -5.46 -7.01
N PHE A 302 -8.27 -5.20 -5.95
CA PHE A 302 -8.80 -4.98 -4.62
C PHE A 302 -8.36 -3.61 -4.08
N TYR A 303 -9.33 -2.70 -3.93
CA TYR A 303 -9.07 -1.34 -3.45
C TYR A 303 -9.05 -1.29 -1.92
N GLU A 304 -7.88 -1.52 -1.31
CA GLU A 304 -7.68 -1.47 0.13
C GLU A 304 -6.23 -1.06 0.46
N TYR A 305 -6.03 -0.40 1.58
CA TYR A 305 -4.72 0.06 2.05
C TYR A 305 -4.38 -0.39 3.48
N ARG A 306 -5.37 -0.89 4.25
CA ARG A 306 -5.18 -1.40 5.60
C ARG A 306 -4.53 -2.77 5.56
N SER A 307 -3.36 -2.90 6.20
CA SER A 307 -2.52 -4.10 6.07
C SER A 307 -3.20 -5.40 6.50
N ASP A 308 -4.04 -5.37 7.54
CA ASP A 308 -4.67 -6.58 8.08
C ASP A 308 -5.74 -7.13 7.11
N GLU A 309 -6.52 -6.24 6.51
CA GLU A 309 -7.57 -6.55 5.53
C GLU A 309 -6.98 -7.07 4.21
N ILE A 310 -5.84 -6.50 3.80
CA ILE A 310 -5.07 -6.99 2.65
C ILE A 310 -4.62 -8.44 2.90
N MET A 311 -4.12 -8.74 4.10
CA MET A 311 -3.67 -10.09 4.45
C MET A 311 -4.84 -11.09 4.47
N GLU A 312 -5.96 -10.69 5.06
CA GLU A 312 -7.18 -11.52 5.08
C GLU A 312 -7.68 -11.81 3.65
N TYR A 313 -7.72 -10.79 2.80
CA TYR A 313 -8.11 -10.93 1.41
C TYR A 313 -7.21 -11.92 0.66
N ILE A 314 -5.89 -11.77 0.77
CA ILE A 314 -4.92 -12.67 0.12
C ILE A 314 -5.09 -14.13 0.61
N GLN A 315 -5.39 -14.33 1.90
CA GLN A 315 -5.57 -15.68 2.46
C GLN A 315 -6.85 -16.37 1.98
N ASN A 316 -7.90 -15.57 1.75
CA ASN A 316 -9.23 -16.02 1.34
C ASN A 316 -9.37 -16.20 -0.18
N HIS A 317 -8.40 -15.73 -0.98
CA HIS A 317 -8.43 -15.83 -2.45
C HIS A 317 -7.19 -16.58 -2.99
N PRO A 318 -7.12 -17.92 -2.80
CA PRO A 318 -5.98 -18.75 -3.21
C PRO A 318 -5.81 -18.88 -4.73
N GLU A 319 -6.77 -18.40 -5.52
CA GLU A 319 -6.72 -18.34 -6.98
C GLU A 319 -5.67 -17.37 -7.52
N TYR A 320 -5.32 -16.33 -6.77
CA TYR A 320 -4.31 -15.37 -7.19
C TYR A 320 -2.92 -15.90 -6.81
N ARG A 321 -2.04 -16.04 -7.80
CA ARG A 321 -0.67 -16.56 -7.60
C ARG A 321 0.35 -15.43 -7.55
N GLU A 322 0.22 -14.46 -8.44
CA GLU A 322 1.07 -13.29 -8.52
C GLU A 322 0.30 -12.05 -8.04
N VAL A 323 0.63 -11.56 -6.85
CA VAL A 323 -0.06 -10.44 -6.20
C VAL A 323 0.88 -9.25 -6.10
N VAL A 324 0.46 -8.11 -6.64
CA VAL A 324 1.17 -6.84 -6.47
C VAL A 324 0.38 -5.93 -5.52
N ILE A 325 1.04 -5.48 -4.45
CA ILE A 325 0.52 -4.43 -3.57
C ILE A 325 1.17 -3.10 -3.97
N ALA A 326 0.38 -2.25 -4.62
CA ALA A 326 0.79 -0.94 -5.11
C ALA A 326 0.84 0.09 -3.96
N LEU A 327 2.01 0.71 -3.79
CA LEU A 327 2.31 1.71 -2.78
C LEU A 327 2.81 3.00 -3.46
N SER A 328 2.43 4.15 -2.92
CA SER A 328 2.82 5.46 -3.46
C SER A 328 4.31 5.72 -3.27
N GLY A 329 4.95 6.33 -4.28
CA GLY A 329 6.34 6.72 -4.23
C GLY A 329 7.27 5.53 -4.13
N ASP A 330 8.09 5.53 -3.09
CA ASP A 330 9.02 4.45 -2.78
C ASP A 330 8.52 3.62 -1.58
N VAL A 331 8.78 2.32 -1.62
CA VAL A 331 8.38 1.38 -0.56
C VAL A 331 9.06 1.71 0.77
N GLY A 332 10.29 2.22 0.76
CA GLY A 332 11.06 2.58 1.95
C GLY A 332 10.74 3.96 2.53
N PHE A 333 9.99 4.81 1.83
CA PHE A 333 9.83 6.22 2.19
C PHE A 333 8.40 6.58 2.60
N TYR A 334 8.13 6.59 3.92
CA TYR A 334 6.84 6.94 4.53
C TYR A 334 5.63 6.22 3.90
N SER A 335 5.83 4.96 3.51
CA SER A 335 4.81 4.12 2.89
C SER A 335 4.12 3.18 3.90
N GLY A 336 3.02 2.54 3.48
CA GLY A 336 2.36 1.46 4.23
C GLY A 336 3.14 0.14 4.31
N ALA A 337 4.33 0.07 3.70
CA ALA A 337 5.09 -1.17 3.56
C ALA A 337 5.58 -1.77 4.87
N LYS A 338 5.95 -0.95 5.85
CA LYS A 338 6.60 -1.44 7.09
C LYS A 338 5.76 -2.51 7.78
N LYS A 339 4.45 -2.26 7.95
CA LYS A 339 3.52 -3.22 8.57
C LYS A 339 3.31 -4.45 7.68
N LEU A 340 3.17 -4.26 6.36
CA LEU A 340 3.01 -5.35 5.40
C LEU A 340 4.22 -6.30 5.38
N LEU A 341 5.45 -5.76 5.43
CA LEU A 341 6.68 -6.57 5.50
C LEU A 341 6.72 -7.46 6.74
N THR A 342 6.29 -6.93 7.89
CA THR A 342 6.19 -7.72 9.12
C THR A 342 5.16 -8.85 9.00
N LEU A 343 4.03 -8.60 8.34
CA LEU A 343 2.94 -9.59 8.19
C LEU A 343 3.22 -10.65 7.12
N LEU A 344 3.81 -10.26 5.98
CA LEU A 344 4.08 -11.15 4.84
C LEU A 344 5.37 -11.97 5.04
N GLY A 345 6.33 -11.44 5.81
CA GLY A 345 7.59 -12.11 6.13
C GLY A 345 8.70 -11.96 5.08
N PRO A 346 9.82 -12.68 5.21
CA PRO A 346 11.06 -12.41 4.48
C PRO A 346 11.04 -12.85 3.00
N LYS A 347 10.00 -13.56 2.55
CA LYS A 347 9.87 -14.02 1.15
C LYS A 347 9.20 -12.99 0.23
N THR A 348 8.72 -11.87 0.79
CA THR A 348 8.09 -10.79 0.04
C THR A 348 9.10 -10.11 -0.88
N GLU A 349 8.76 -10.01 -2.16
CA GLU A 349 9.55 -9.21 -3.09
C GLU A 349 9.27 -7.72 -2.83
N VAL A 350 10.31 -6.91 -2.82
CA VAL A 350 10.20 -5.46 -2.68
C VAL A 350 10.82 -4.79 -3.88
N ILE A 351 10.01 -4.02 -4.61
CA ILE A 351 10.45 -3.22 -5.75
C ILE A 351 10.35 -1.75 -5.36
N CYS A 352 11.50 -1.07 -5.30
CA CYS A 352 11.56 0.36 -5.01
C CYS A 352 10.93 1.19 -6.13
N GLY A 353 10.49 2.39 -5.77
CA GLY A 353 9.91 3.36 -6.69
C GLY A 353 10.64 4.69 -6.63
N ILE A 354 10.31 5.61 -7.53
CA ILE A 354 10.81 6.98 -7.46
C ILE A 354 10.11 7.69 -6.31
N SER A 355 10.84 8.09 -5.26
CA SER A 355 10.25 8.81 -4.13
C SER A 355 9.93 10.27 -4.49
N SER A 356 9.06 10.91 -3.68
CA SER A 356 8.71 12.32 -3.86
C SER A 356 9.90 13.24 -3.65
N VAL A 357 10.85 12.86 -2.79
CA VAL A 357 12.12 13.59 -2.60
C VAL A 357 12.89 13.64 -3.91
N VAL A 358 13.18 12.47 -4.50
CA VAL A 358 14.01 12.38 -5.71
C VAL A 358 13.36 13.13 -6.87
N TYR A 359 12.06 12.90 -7.08
CA TYR A 359 11.31 13.55 -8.15
C TYR A 359 11.27 15.08 -7.98
N PHE A 360 10.87 15.55 -6.80
CA PHE A 360 10.69 16.97 -6.55
C PHE A 360 12.01 17.74 -6.56
N MET A 361 13.04 17.21 -5.90
CA MET A 361 14.36 17.84 -5.83
C MET A 361 14.98 17.99 -7.22
N ALA A 362 14.81 16.99 -8.09
CA ALA A 362 15.21 17.08 -9.49
C ALA A 362 14.46 18.18 -10.26
N LYS A 363 13.14 18.32 -10.04
CA LYS A 363 12.30 19.35 -10.70
C LYS A 363 12.68 20.78 -10.29
N ILE A 364 13.07 20.99 -9.03
CA ILE A 364 13.48 22.30 -8.53
C ILE A 364 14.98 22.58 -8.72
N GLY A 365 15.74 21.63 -9.28
CA GLY A 365 17.15 21.79 -9.56
C GLY A 365 18.05 21.79 -8.31
N LEU A 366 17.61 21.18 -7.21
CA LEU A 366 18.39 21.09 -5.98
C LEU A 366 18.89 19.67 -5.74
N SER A 367 20.16 19.54 -5.36
CA SER A 367 20.67 18.27 -4.83
C SER A 367 20.03 17.96 -3.47
N TRP A 368 19.83 16.68 -3.18
CA TRP A 368 19.20 16.20 -1.94
C TRP A 368 20.18 15.49 -0.99
N ASP A 369 21.46 15.44 -1.32
CA ASP A 369 22.54 14.76 -0.58
C ASP A 369 22.75 15.29 0.85
N ASP A 370 22.54 16.59 1.05
CA ASP A 370 22.61 17.31 2.33
C ASP A 370 21.22 17.75 2.84
N ALA A 371 20.14 17.31 2.20
CA ALA A 371 18.79 17.66 2.62
C ALA A 371 18.39 16.87 3.87
N LYS A 372 17.88 17.56 4.89
CA LYS A 372 17.21 16.93 6.02
C LYS A 372 15.81 16.51 5.59
N ILE A 373 15.61 15.21 5.43
CA ILE A 373 14.34 14.63 4.96
C ILE A 373 13.50 14.20 6.16
N VAL A 374 12.28 14.71 6.26
CA VAL A 374 11.33 14.41 7.34
C VAL A 374 9.91 14.25 6.81
N SER A 375 9.03 13.66 7.63
CA SER A 375 7.58 13.66 7.39
C SER A 375 6.90 14.28 8.59
N ALA A 376 6.18 15.38 8.35
CA ALA A 376 5.30 16.00 9.32
C ALA A 376 3.89 15.39 9.28
N HIS A 377 3.59 14.53 8.30
CA HIS A 377 2.30 13.88 8.19
C HIS A 377 2.09 12.88 9.34
N GLY A 378 1.20 13.24 10.27
CA GLY A 378 0.80 12.39 11.40
C GLY A 378 1.84 12.26 12.52
N LYS A 379 2.87 13.12 12.56
CA LYS A 379 3.92 13.11 13.59
C LYS A 379 4.19 14.50 14.14
N VAL A 380 4.55 14.58 15.42
CA VAL A 380 5.10 15.80 16.02
C VAL A 380 6.52 15.96 15.47
N CYS A 381 6.77 17.07 14.78
CA CYS A 381 8.08 17.40 14.20
C CYS A 381 8.25 18.91 14.23
N ASN A 382 9.34 19.41 14.83
CA ASN A 382 9.64 20.83 14.82
C ASN A 382 10.33 21.25 13.51
N LEU A 383 9.54 21.40 12.44
CA LEU A 383 10.05 21.85 11.15
C LEU A 383 10.74 23.22 11.25
N VAL A 384 10.20 24.13 12.06
CA VAL A 384 10.75 25.49 12.25
C VAL A 384 12.20 25.42 12.73
N SER A 385 12.48 24.66 13.79
CA SER A 385 13.84 24.47 14.31
C SER A 385 14.73 23.72 13.32
N MET A 386 14.22 22.69 12.65
CA MET A 386 15.01 21.97 11.62
C MET A 386 15.44 22.91 10.48
N ILE A 387 14.54 23.77 10.01
CA ILE A 387 14.79 24.77 8.95
C ILE A 387 15.78 25.83 9.43
N ARG A 388 15.76 26.19 10.70
CA ARG A 388 16.74 27.12 11.29
C ARG A 388 18.16 26.59 11.15
N PHE A 389 18.38 25.30 11.38
CA PHE A 389 19.71 24.69 11.48
C PHE A 389 20.16 23.89 10.25
N HIS A 390 19.28 23.69 9.25
CA HIS A 390 19.62 22.98 8.03
C HIS A 390 19.31 23.83 6.81
N LYS A 391 20.26 23.87 5.87
CA LYS A 391 20.12 24.65 4.64
C LYS A 391 18.95 24.16 3.77
N LYS A 392 18.70 22.85 3.74
CA LYS A 392 17.61 22.21 3.01
C LYS A 392 16.84 21.27 3.92
N VAL A 393 15.54 21.51 4.06
CA VAL A 393 14.62 20.61 4.77
C VAL A 393 13.51 20.21 3.82
N PHE A 394 13.40 18.92 3.52
CA PHE A 394 12.28 18.37 2.76
C PHE A 394 11.24 17.81 3.73
N ALA A 395 9.97 18.19 3.56
CA ALA A 395 8.87 17.69 4.37
C ALA A 395 7.63 17.34 3.55
N ILE A 396 6.94 16.27 3.97
CA ILE A 396 5.57 15.96 3.56
C ILE A 396 4.62 16.59 4.59
N LEU A 397 3.73 17.46 4.14
CA LEU A 397 2.81 18.22 5.01
C LEU A 397 1.46 17.50 5.16
N GLY A 398 0.94 16.94 4.05
CA GLY A 398 -0.20 16.03 4.05
C GLY A 398 -1.57 16.65 4.38
N THR A 399 -1.67 17.98 4.35
CA THR A 399 -2.93 18.73 4.45
C THR A 399 -2.92 19.89 3.46
N ALA A 400 -4.10 20.31 2.99
CA ALA A 400 -4.25 21.43 2.06
C ALA A 400 -3.74 22.78 2.64
N LYS A 401 -3.76 22.91 3.98
CA LYS A 401 -3.30 24.11 4.69
C LYS A 401 -1.87 24.00 5.22
N GLY A 402 -1.22 22.85 5.08
CA GLY A 402 0.08 22.60 5.72
C GLY A 402 1.16 23.59 5.30
N THR A 403 1.15 24.04 4.04
CA THR A 403 2.09 25.05 3.55
C THR A 403 1.87 26.40 4.24
N ALA A 404 0.62 26.85 4.36
CA ALA A 404 0.27 28.09 5.04
C ALA A 404 0.56 28.03 6.55
N GLU A 405 0.28 26.90 7.20
CA GLU A 405 0.59 26.69 8.61
C GLU A 405 2.11 26.76 8.87
N LEU A 406 2.91 26.09 8.02
CA LEU A 406 4.38 26.18 8.11
C LEU A 406 4.88 27.61 7.85
N ALA A 407 4.38 28.25 6.80
CA ALA A 407 4.71 29.63 6.43
C ALA A 407 4.39 30.63 7.55
N GLY A 408 3.21 30.49 8.18
CA GLY A 408 2.78 31.28 9.33
C GLY A 408 3.73 31.12 10.50
N LYS A 409 4.03 29.88 10.89
CA LYS A 409 5.00 29.59 11.96
C LYS A 409 6.38 30.17 11.65
N LEU A 410 6.93 29.94 10.45
CA LEU A 410 8.23 30.50 10.08
C LEU A 410 8.23 32.03 10.19
N THR A 411 7.15 32.69 9.78
CA THR A 411 7.01 34.14 9.88
C THR A 411 6.92 34.62 11.35
N GLU A 412 6.15 33.94 12.18
CA GLU A 412 6.06 34.21 13.63
C GLU A 412 7.41 34.12 14.34
N TYR A 413 8.25 33.17 13.89
CA TYR A 413 9.61 32.95 14.39
C TYR A 413 10.70 33.78 13.67
N GLY A 414 10.31 34.79 12.87
CA GLY A 414 11.24 35.72 12.23
C GLY A 414 11.97 35.16 11.00
N MET A 415 11.55 34.00 10.50
CA MET A 415 12.10 33.30 9.34
C MET A 415 11.23 33.47 8.08
N GLY A 416 10.53 34.59 7.97
CA GLY A 416 9.65 34.89 6.83
C GLY A 416 10.36 34.97 5.47
N GLU A 417 11.68 35.17 5.46
CA GLU A 417 12.51 35.24 4.24
C GLU A 417 12.95 33.87 3.71
N VAL A 418 12.74 32.78 4.46
CA VAL A 418 13.05 31.41 4.01
C VAL A 418 12.29 31.10 2.72
N LEU A 419 12.98 30.54 1.73
CA LEU A 419 12.36 30.13 0.47
C LEU A 419 11.68 28.77 0.67
N LEU A 420 10.39 28.70 0.35
CA LEU A 420 9.63 27.46 0.31
C LEU A 420 9.40 27.09 -1.15
N TYR A 421 10.10 26.04 -1.59
CA TYR A 421 9.76 25.35 -2.82
C TYR A 421 8.59 24.42 -2.52
N VAL A 422 7.47 24.61 -3.19
CA VAL A 422 6.24 23.86 -2.97
C VAL A 422 5.94 23.03 -4.21
N GLY A 423 5.66 21.75 -4.02
CA GLY A 423 5.24 20.82 -5.06
C GLY A 423 3.91 20.18 -4.72
N GLU A 424 2.94 20.26 -5.61
CA GLU A 424 1.61 19.69 -5.47
C GLU A 424 1.30 18.75 -6.62
N ASN A 425 0.61 17.64 -6.32
CA ASN A 425 0.16 16.68 -7.32
C ASN A 425 1.29 16.26 -8.28
N LEU A 426 2.45 15.95 -7.72
CA LEU A 426 3.66 15.63 -8.48
C LEU A 426 3.40 14.53 -9.52
N SER A 427 3.89 14.76 -10.73
CA SER A 427 3.70 13.99 -11.95
C SER A 427 2.28 13.92 -12.54
N TYR A 428 1.24 14.35 -11.83
CA TYR A 428 -0.13 14.36 -12.35
C TYR A 428 -0.34 15.51 -13.35
N GLN A 429 -1.45 15.48 -14.09
CA GLN A 429 -1.77 16.49 -15.11
C GLN A 429 -1.89 17.92 -14.54
N ASN A 430 -2.29 18.04 -13.27
CA ASN A 430 -2.39 19.29 -12.53
C ASN A 430 -1.18 19.54 -11.61
N GLU A 431 0.01 18.99 -11.94
CA GLU A 431 1.25 19.27 -11.23
C GLU A 431 1.50 20.78 -11.10
N LYS A 432 1.80 21.22 -9.88
CA LYS A 432 2.14 22.61 -9.60
C LYS A 432 3.42 22.66 -8.78
N ILE A 433 4.44 23.33 -9.32
CA ILE A 433 5.73 23.54 -8.65
C ILE A 433 6.06 25.02 -8.71
N PHE A 434 6.35 25.62 -7.57
CA PHE A 434 6.73 27.02 -7.47
C PHE A 434 7.61 27.28 -6.24
N VAL A 435 8.20 28.47 -6.17
CA VAL A 435 8.97 28.93 -5.02
C VAL A 435 8.50 30.32 -4.60
N LYS A 436 8.33 30.54 -3.30
CA LYS A 436 8.05 31.85 -2.69
C LYS A 436 8.70 31.95 -1.33
N LYS A 437 8.77 33.16 -0.77
CA LYS A 437 9.18 33.35 0.63
C LYS A 437 8.06 32.88 1.56
N ALA A 438 8.42 32.38 2.74
CA ALA A 438 7.47 31.93 3.74
C ALA A 438 6.41 33.00 4.07
N LYS A 439 6.81 34.26 4.23
CA LYS A 439 5.88 35.36 4.50
C LYS A 439 4.81 35.62 3.42
N ASP A 440 5.06 35.16 2.19
CA ASP A 440 4.15 35.34 1.05
C ASP A 440 3.18 34.15 0.87
N LEU A 441 3.18 33.21 1.82
CA LEU A 441 2.42 31.96 1.77
C LEU A 441 1.54 31.71 3.01
N THR A 442 1.44 32.66 3.93
CA THR A 442 0.73 32.47 5.22
C THR A 442 -0.77 32.23 5.09
N ASP A 443 -1.37 32.60 3.95
CA ASP A 443 -2.78 32.42 3.58
C ASP A 443 -2.96 31.50 2.36
N TYR A 444 -1.91 30.77 1.97
CA TYR A 444 -1.93 29.91 0.80
C TYR A 444 -2.83 28.68 0.98
N GLU A 445 -3.76 28.48 0.04
CA GLU A 445 -4.55 27.25 -0.07
C GLU A 445 -3.93 26.32 -1.12
N GLY A 446 -3.48 25.15 -0.67
CA GLY A 446 -2.83 24.14 -1.51
C GLY A 446 -3.61 22.83 -1.59
N ASP A 447 -2.92 21.81 -2.10
CA ASP A 447 -3.44 20.43 -2.12
C ASP A 447 -2.95 19.62 -0.91
N SER A 448 -3.74 18.62 -0.53
CA SER A 448 -3.36 17.56 0.41
C SER A 448 -2.15 16.72 -0.05
N LEU A 449 -1.98 16.52 -1.36
CA LEU A 449 -0.83 15.84 -1.96
C LEU A 449 0.29 16.85 -2.23
N SER A 450 0.86 17.40 -1.16
CA SER A 450 1.89 18.43 -1.22
C SER A 450 3.17 18.06 -0.47
N VAL A 451 4.28 18.52 -1.03
CA VAL A 451 5.61 18.48 -0.42
C VAL A 451 6.20 19.88 -0.42
N VAL A 452 7.10 20.12 0.53
CA VAL A 452 7.86 21.36 0.61
C VAL A 452 9.34 21.06 0.75
N CYS A 453 10.18 21.81 0.06
CA CYS A 453 11.59 21.96 0.39
C CYS A 453 11.81 23.38 0.87
N ALA A 454 12.07 23.54 2.17
CA ALA A 454 12.49 24.80 2.74
C ALA A 454 13.99 24.97 2.51
N TYR A 455 14.36 26.07 1.88
CA TYR A 455 15.73 26.45 1.59
C TYR A 455 16.09 27.70 2.39
N HIS A 456 16.99 27.53 3.35
CA HIS A 456 17.46 28.57 4.25
C HIS A 456 18.95 28.83 4.01
N GLU A 457 19.28 29.81 3.16
CA GLU A 457 20.67 30.14 2.79
C GLU A 457 21.54 30.43 4.02
N ASN A 458 20.96 31.08 5.03
CA ASN A 458 21.64 31.50 6.26
C ASN A 458 21.34 30.56 7.43
N ALA A 459 21.19 29.26 7.18
CA ALA A 459 21.01 28.27 8.24
C ALA A 459 22.09 28.41 9.32
N GLU A 460 21.65 28.50 10.57
CA GLU A 460 22.53 28.71 11.71
C GLU A 460 23.32 27.43 12.00
N ILE A 461 24.56 27.59 12.46
CA ILE A 461 25.37 26.46 12.92
C ILE A 461 24.84 26.04 14.30
N PHE A 462 24.32 24.82 14.37
CA PHE A 462 23.89 24.25 15.64
C PHE A 462 25.08 23.66 16.40
N PRO A 463 25.32 24.06 17.67
CA PRO A 463 26.36 23.44 18.48
C PRO A 463 26.05 21.96 18.74
N SER A 464 27.04 21.08 18.51
CA SER A 464 26.89 19.64 18.78
C SER A 464 26.73 19.32 20.27
N THR A 465 27.07 20.25 21.17
CA THR A 465 27.04 20.09 22.63
C THR A 465 26.07 21.08 23.28
N HIS A 466 25.55 20.75 24.46
CA HIS A 466 24.75 21.70 25.26
C HIS A 466 25.68 22.67 25.97
N GLY A 467 25.10 23.68 26.62
CA GLY A 467 25.84 24.67 27.39
C GLY A 467 25.91 26.01 26.66
N LEU A 468 24.77 26.50 26.18
CA LEU A 468 24.63 27.88 25.70
C LEU A 468 25.15 28.86 26.77
N ALA A 469 25.78 29.95 26.35
CA ALA A 469 26.21 30.97 27.29
C ALA A 469 25.00 31.57 28.02
N ASP A 470 25.21 32.00 29.27
CA ASP A 470 24.13 32.55 30.10
C ASP A 470 23.55 33.85 29.51
N GLU A 471 24.35 34.56 28.74
CA GLU A 471 24.07 35.83 28.07
C GLU A 471 23.19 35.64 26.82
N GLU A 472 23.09 34.42 26.31
CA GLU A 472 22.20 34.08 25.18
C GLU A 472 20.73 34.07 25.59
N PHE A 473 20.41 34.02 26.88
CA PHE A 473 19.02 34.02 27.35
C PHE A 473 18.55 35.44 27.63
N ILE A 474 17.31 35.73 27.22
CA ILE A 474 16.63 36.93 27.70
C ILE A 474 16.43 36.76 29.21
N ARG A 475 16.80 37.77 29.98
CA ARG A 475 16.84 37.73 31.46
C ARG A 475 15.80 38.64 32.08
N GLY A 476 15.25 38.18 33.20
CA GLY A 476 14.34 38.94 34.07
C GLY A 476 14.64 38.66 35.54
N LYS A 477 13.60 38.72 36.38
CA LYS A 477 13.70 38.42 37.82
C LYS A 477 13.61 36.92 38.13
N ALA A 478 13.13 36.12 37.18
CA ALA A 478 13.02 34.69 37.33
C ALA A 478 14.41 34.04 37.50
N PRO A 479 14.53 33.01 38.36
CA PRO A 479 15.79 32.28 38.50
C PRO A 479 16.18 31.58 37.20
N MET A 480 17.47 31.30 37.05
CA MET A 480 18.04 30.63 35.88
C MET A 480 19.13 29.65 36.30
N THR A 481 19.08 28.43 35.78
CA THR A 481 20.15 27.45 35.94
C THR A 481 21.36 27.86 35.10
N LYS A 482 22.50 28.11 35.76
CA LYS A 482 23.76 28.56 35.13
C LYS A 482 24.31 27.52 34.16
N ALA A 483 25.00 27.97 33.12
CA ALA A 483 25.54 27.13 32.04
C ALA A 483 26.24 25.84 32.51
N GLU A 484 27.12 25.89 33.50
CA GLU A 484 27.89 24.72 33.99
C GLU A 484 26.96 23.71 34.68
N VAL A 485 26.05 24.18 35.54
CA VAL A 485 25.05 23.35 36.21
C VAL A 485 24.10 22.74 35.18
N ARG A 486 23.59 23.56 34.26
CA ARG A 486 22.68 23.14 33.18
C ARG A 486 23.34 22.09 32.28
N THR A 487 24.63 22.25 31.99
CA THR A 487 25.42 21.30 31.20
C THR A 487 25.46 19.94 31.89
N VAL A 488 25.85 19.89 33.17
CA VAL A 488 25.86 18.63 33.91
C VAL A 488 24.46 18.03 34.00
N SER A 489 23.43 18.81 34.31
CA SER A 489 22.05 18.32 34.37
C SER A 489 21.58 17.72 33.04
N LEU A 490 21.86 18.35 31.89
CA LEU A 490 21.52 17.83 30.57
C LEU A 490 22.30 16.56 30.23
N SER A 491 23.58 16.50 30.59
CA SER A 491 24.37 15.28 30.45
C SER A 491 23.80 14.13 31.27
N LYS A 492 23.32 14.42 32.49
CA LYS A 492 22.67 13.42 33.35
C LYS A 492 21.29 13.02 32.84
N LEU A 493 20.56 13.92 32.18
CA LEU A 493 19.27 13.61 31.55
C LEU A 493 19.42 12.62 30.40
N GLY A 494 20.53 12.62 29.64
CA GLY A 494 20.75 11.60 28.59
C GLY A 494 19.71 11.63 27.47
N LEU A 495 19.28 12.83 27.07
CA LEU A 495 18.19 13.04 26.10
C LEU A 495 18.46 12.38 24.74
N LYS A 496 17.38 11.83 24.17
CA LYS A 496 17.30 11.33 22.78
C LYS A 496 16.48 12.29 21.91
N ALA A 497 16.65 12.24 20.59
CA ALA A 497 15.97 13.12 19.65
C ALA A 497 14.43 13.10 19.76
N ASP A 498 13.85 11.98 20.17
CA ASP A 498 12.41 11.72 20.32
C ASP A 498 11.90 11.87 21.76
N SER A 499 12.70 12.43 22.67
CA SER A 499 12.33 12.49 24.10
C SER A 499 11.14 13.40 24.36
N ILE A 500 10.24 12.95 25.24
CA ILE A 500 9.18 13.77 25.84
C ILE A 500 9.69 14.24 27.20
N CYS A 501 9.97 15.54 27.30
CA CYS A 501 10.65 16.13 28.45
C CYS A 501 9.72 17.04 29.23
N TYR A 502 9.71 16.91 30.55
CA TYR A 502 9.10 17.90 31.44
C TYR A 502 10.20 18.78 32.07
N ASP A 503 9.99 20.09 32.12
CA ASP A 503 10.75 21.03 32.93
C ASP A 503 9.85 21.57 34.05
N VAL A 504 10.07 21.12 35.28
CA VAL A 504 9.27 21.52 36.44
C VAL A 504 9.96 22.65 37.19
N GLY A 505 9.33 23.83 37.21
CA GLY A 505 9.93 25.04 37.73
C GLY A 505 10.86 25.69 36.72
N ALA A 506 10.36 25.88 35.49
CA ALA A 506 11.17 26.27 34.34
C ALA A 506 11.88 27.64 34.49
N GLY A 507 11.32 28.56 35.30
CA GLY A 507 11.92 29.88 35.54
C GLY A 507 12.15 30.66 34.24
N THR A 508 13.41 31.04 33.98
CA THR A 508 13.80 31.72 32.72
C THR A 508 13.67 30.83 31.47
N GLY A 509 13.53 29.51 31.64
CA GLY A 509 13.43 28.55 30.54
C GLY A 509 14.76 28.04 30.03
N SER A 510 15.87 28.33 30.72
CA SER A 510 17.19 27.99 30.20
C SER A 510 17.38 26.49 30.00
N VAL A 511 16.85 25.67 30.91
CA VAL A 511 16.89 24.20 30.78
C VAL A 511 15.90 23.76 29.71
N SER A 512 14.66 24.28 29.72
CA SER A 512 13.63 23.98 28.71
C SER A 512 14.13 24.20 27.29
N VAL A 513 14.79 25.33 27.03
CA VAL A 513 15.38 25.68 25.74
C VAL A 513 16.41 24.64 25.30
N GLU A 514 17.33 24.28 26.18
CA GLU A 514 18.39 23.33 25.82
C GLU A 514 17.88 21.90 25.66
N MET A 515 16.84 21.51 26.40
CA MET A 515 16.13 20.26 26.14
C MET A 515 15.49 20.29 24.75
N ALA A 516 14.75 21.35 24.42
CA ALA A 516 14.02 21.49 23.16
C ALA A 516 14.97 21.56 21.95
N LEU A 517 16.15 22.13 22.10
CA LEU A 517 17.16 22.13 21.05
C LEU A 517 17.76 20.72 20.80
N ARG A 518 17.55 19.76 21.69
CA ARG A 518 18.04 18.37 21.56
C ARG A 518 16.96 17.35 21.24
N THR A 519 15.69 17.73 21.34
CA THR A 519 14.55 16.82 21.16
C THR A 519 13.70 17.21 19.95
N LEU A 520 14.34 17.42 18.80
CA LEU A 520 13.69 17.90 17.56
C LEU A 520 12.55 17.01 17.04
N GLU A 521 12.54 15.73 17.41
CA GLU A 521 11.50 14.74 17.09
C GLU A 521 10.59 14.44 18.30
N GLY A 522 10.88 15.06 19.44
CA GLY A 522 10.17 14.93 20.70
C GLY A 522 9.34 16.16 21.04
N LYS A 523 9.10 16.37 22.33
CA LYS A 523 8.32 17.51 22.83
C LYS A 523 8.79 17.93 24.22
N VAL A 524 8.78 19.22 24.49
CA VAL A 524 9.15 19.76 25.82
C VAL A 524 7.96 20.47 26.43
N TYR A 525 7.63 20.11 27.67
CA TYR A 525 6.59 20.77 28.47
C TYR A 525 7.25 21.53 29.61
N ALA A 526 7.25 22.86 29.52
CA ALA A 526 7.82 23.73 30.53
C ALA A 526 6.73 24.23 31.46
N VAL A 527 6.79 23.82 32.73
CA VAL A 527 5.78 24.12 33.74
C VAL A 527 6.29 25.22 34.66
N GLU A 528 5.52 26.30 34.73
CA GLU A 528 5.83 27.46 35.56
C GLU A 528 4.53 28.12 36.06
N LYS A 529 4.56 28.67 37.28
CA LYS A 529 3.40 29.28 37.93
C LYS A 529 3.48 30.80 38.04
N LYS A 530 4.69 31.38 37.99
CA LYS A 530 4.87 32.83 38.13
C LYS A 530 4.67 33.53 36.79
N GLU A 531 3.83 34.55 36.76
CA GLU A 531 3.49 35.29 35.54
C GLU A 531 4.70 35.94 34.86
N ASP A 532 5.63 36.50 35.64
CA ASP A 532 6.85 37.13 35.12
C ASP A 532 7.80 36.10 34.48
N ALA A 533 7.90 34.91 35.05
CA ALA A 533 8.66 33.79 34.49
C ALA A 533 7.99 33.21 33.24
N LEU A 534 6.66 33.10 33.22
CA LEU A 534 5.90 32.66 32.05
C LEU A 534 6.10 33.58 30.85
N ALA A 535 6.05 34.90 31.07
CA ALA A 535 6.32 35.88 30.02
C ALA A 535 7.74 35.73 29.46
N LEU A 536 8.74 35.61 30.34
CA LEU A 536 10.14 35.44 29.95
C LEU A 536 10.40 34.13 29.19
N LEU A 537 9.73 33.05 29.62
CA LEU A 537 9.77 31.75 28.97
C LEU A 537 9.20 31.80 27.55
N GLN A 538 8.13 32.58 27.32
CA GLN A 538 7.58 32.81 25.97
C GLN A 538 8.55 33.60 25.08
N GLU A 539 9.22 34.62 25.62
CA GLU A 539 10.22 35.39 24.87
C GLU A 539 11.41 34.51 24.45
N ASN A 540 11.94 33.70 25.36
CA ASN A 540 13.01 32.76 25.06
C ASN A 540 12.55 31.66 24.08
N LYS A 541 11.34 31.11 24.25
CA LYS A 541 10.73 30.18 23.27
C LYS A 541 10.76 30.77 21.86
N LYS A 542 10.36 32.04 21.73
CA LYS A 542 10.34 32.76 20.44
C LYS A 542 11.75 32.97 19.90
N LYS A 543 12.67 33.49 20.72
CA LYS A 543 14.08 33.73 20.34
C LYS A 543 14.75 32.48 19.78
N PHE A 544 14.52 31.32 20.40
CA PHE A 544 15.17 30.06 20.02
C PHE A 544 14.38 29.19 19.02
N ALA A 545 13.26 29.69 18.47
CA ALA A 545 12.46 29.00 17.46
C ALA A 545 11.93 27.61 17.90
N LEU A 546 11.44 27.53 19.14
CA LEU A 546 11.06 26.27 19.78
C LEU A 546 9.55 25.98 19.69
N ASP A 547 9.03 25.78 18.48
CA ASP A 547 7.59 25.52 18.22
C ASP A 547 7.04 24.34 19.05
N HIS A 548 7.78 23.23 19.10
CA HIS A 548 7.44 22.04 19.90
C HIS A 548 7.62 22.18 21.42
N MET A 549 7.98 23.35 21.95
CA MET A 549 7.99 23.59 23.39
C MET A 549 6.64 24.14 23.83
N GLU A 550 5.93 23.42 24.67
CA GLU A 550 4.64 23.86 25.24
C GLU A 550 4.86 24.41 26.65
N ILE A 551 4.28 25.58 26.91
CA ILE A 551 4.40 26.27 28.19
C ILE A 551 3.10 26.08 28.95
N ILE A 552 3.18 25.43 30.10
CA ILE A 552 2.02 25.09 30.93
C ILE A 552 2.03 26.00 32.16
N ALA A 553 1.08 26.92 32.19
CA ALA A 553 0.87 27.78 33.35
C ALA A 553 0.20 26.97 34.47
N GLY A 554 0.88 26.77 35.58
CA GLY A 554 0.34 26.01 36.70
C GLY A 554 1.38 25.53 37.68
N THR A 555 0.92 24.85 38.73
CA THR A 555 1.79 24.25 39.75
C THR A 555 1.83 22.73 39.54
N ALA A 556 3.03 22.15 39.63
CA ALA A 556 3.18 20.70 39.67
C ALA A 556 2.88 20.19 41.10
N PRO A 557 2.21 19.03 41.25
CA PRO A 557 1.96 18.01 40.22
C PRO A 557 0.71 18.23 39.35
N GLU A 558 -0.23 19.10 39.72
CA GLU A 558 -1.53 19.25 39.05
C GLU A 558 -1.40 19.55 37.56
N ALA A 559 -0.51 20.46 37.20
CA ALA A 559 -0.24 20.87 35.82
C ALA A 559 0.34 19.74 34.94
N LEU A 560 0.78 18.61 35.54
CA LEU A 560 1.39 17.50 34.82
C LEU A 560 0.39 16.39 34.47
N LYS A 561 -0.80 16.35 35.08
CA LYS A 561 -1.73 15.21 35.01
C LYS A 561 -2.20 14.91 33.59
N ASP A 562 -2.58 15.94 32.85
CA ASP A 562 -3.14 15.82 31.50
C ASP A 562 -2.08 15.74 30.40
N LEU A 563 -0.80 15.85 30.76
CA LEU A 563 0.31 15.82 29.81
C LEU A 563 0.66 14.38 29.39
N PRO A 564 1.14 14.15 28.15
CA PRO A 564 1.55 12.83 27.67
C PRO A 564 2.70 12.23 28.48
N ALA A 565 2.72 10.91 28.66
CA ALA A 565 3.73 10.23 29.47
C ALA A 565 5.18 10.67 29.14
N PRO A 566 5.93 11.22 30.11
CA PRO A 566 7.28 11.74 29.86
C PRO A 566 8.28 10.60 29.78
N THR A 567 9.29 10.73 28.92
CA THR A 567 10.49 9.89 28.98
C THR A 567 11.52 10.46 29.94
N HIS A 568 11.55 11.78 30.09
CA HIS A 568 12.50 12.50 30.93
C HIS A 568 11.82 13.63 31.71
N ALA A 569 12.29 13.92 32.91
CA ALA A 569 11.86 15.08 33.68
C ALA A 569 13.04 15.76 34.37
N PHE A 570 13.12 17.07 34.19
CA PHE A 570 13.98 17.95 34.97
C PHE A 570 13.14 18.63 36.05
N ILE A 571 13.62 18.62 37.30
CA ILE A 571 12.95 19.27 38.43
C ILE A 571 13.90 20.32 39.01
N GLY A 572 13.64 21.58 38.66
CA GLY A 572 14.36 22.76 39.17
C GLY A 572 13.67 23.42 40.35
N GLY A 573 12.36 23.21 40.53
CA GLY A 573 11.61 23.71 41.68
C GLY A 573 10.32 22.94 41.94
N SER A 574 10.17 22.36 43.14
CA SER A 574 9.01 21.55 43.54
C SER A 574 7.91 22.31 44.26
N SER A 575 8.21 23.52 44.77
CA SER A 575 7.33 24.26 45.69
C SER A 575 6.88 23.44 46.92
N GLY A 576 7.70 22.48 47.35
CA GLY A 576 7.39 21.60 48.49
C GLY A 576 6.55 20.36 48.15
N ASN A 577 6.31 20.07 46.86
CA ASN A 577 5.56 18.89 46.42
C ASN A 577 6.48 17.87 45.72
N LEU A 578 7.74 17.71 46.16
CA LEU A 578 8.71 16.91 45.39
C LEU A 578 8.27 15.44 45.33
N LYS A 579 7.78 14.92 46.45
CA LYS A 579 7.27 13.55 46.56
C LYS A 579 6.16 13.31 45.56
N GLU A 580 5.11 14.12 45.59
CA GLU A 580 3.94 13.97 44.72
C GLU A 580 4.30 14.08 43.23
N ILE A 581 5.26 14.94 42.89
CA ILE A 581 5.78 15.05 41.51
C ILE A 581 6.47 13.76 41.09
N ILE A 582 7.39 13.23 41.91
CA ILE A 582 8.13 11.98 41.60
C ILE A 582 7.16 10.81 41.41
N TYR A 583 6.19 10.65 42.33
CA TYR A 583 5.21 9.57 42.25
C TYR A 583 4.33 9.68 41.01
N LEU A 584 3.85 10.88 40.65
CA LEU A 584 3.06 11.08 39.42
C LEU A 584 3.87 10.78 38.15
N LEU A 585 5.16 11.16 38.11
CA LEU A 585 6.03 10.87 36.98
C LEU A 585 6.20 9.36 36.77
N LEU A 586 6.41 8.61 37.86
CA LEU A 586 6.54 7.16 37.84
C LEU A 586 5.23 6.44 37.50
N GLU A 587 4.09 6.97 37.94
CA GLU A 587 2.77 6.49 37.55
C GLU A 587 2.58 6.62 36.04
N LYS A 588 2.93 7.77 35.46
CA LYS A 588 2.84 8.01 34.02
C LYS A 588 3.80 7.17 33.21
N ASN A 589 5.03 7.02 33.68
CA ASN A 589 6.04 6.20 33.03
C ASN A 589 7.02 5.66 34.08
N ARG A 590 6.91 4.36 34.36
CA ARG A 590 7.81 3.66 35.29
C ARG A 590 9.30 3.77 34.93
N ASN A 591 9.61 4.00 33.64
CA ASN A 591 10.97 4.13 33.12
C ASN A 591 11.46 5.59 33.01
N VAL A 592 10.71 6.56 33.53
CA VAL A 592 11.06 7.98 33.42
C VAL A 592 12.43 8.24 34.05
N ARG A 593 13.28 8.96 33.32
CA ARG A 593 14.57 9.43 33.85
C ARG A 593 14.41 10.81 34.45
N MET A 594 14.65 10.93 35.75
CA MET A 594 14.46 12.17 36.49
C MET A 594 15.82 12.76 36.88
N VAL A 595 16.00 14.06 36.66
CA VAL A 595 17.14 14.85 37.14
C VAL A 595 16.62 16.00 37.98
N ILE A 596 17.03 16.04 39.25
CA ILE A 596 16.56 16.98 40.26
C ILE A 596 17.74 17.86 40.67
N ASN A 597 17.58 19.17 40.55
CA ASN A 597 18.56 20.13 41.04
C ASN A 597 18.10 20.71 42.37
N CYS A 598 18.90 20.51 43.42
CA CYS A 598 18.62 20.98 44.78
C CYS A 598 19.67 22.01 45.22
N ILE A 599 19.21 23.12 45.79
CA ILE A 599 20.07 24.14 46.43
C ILE A 599 20.07 23.95 47.94
N THR A 600 18.89 23.72 48.53
CA THR A 600 18.71 23.61 49.97
C THR A 600 18.92 22.17 50.44
N LEU A 601 19.41 22.00 51.67
CA LEU A 601 19.62 20.67 52.25
C LEU A 601 18.29 19.96 52.53
N GLU A 602 17.23 20.72 52.79
CA GLU A 602 15.88 20.22 52.98
C GLU A 602 15.38 19.49 51.73
N THR A 603 15.54 20.07 50.53
CA THR A 603 15.14 19.42 49.28
C THR A 603 16.03 18.23 48.93
N VAL A 604 17.32 18.26 49.31
CA VAL A 604 18.17 17.06 49.21
C VAL A 604 17.63 15.95 50.10
N SER A 605 17.31 16.25 51.37
CA SER A 605 16.75 15.27 52.31
C SER A 605 15.43 14.69 51.80
N GLU A 606 14.52 15.54 51.32
CA GLU A 606 13.23 15.14 50.75
C GLU A 606 13.41 14.19 49.55
N ALA A 607 14.33 14.52 48.63
CA ALA A 607 14.63 13.67 47.48
C ALA A 607 15.17 12.29 47.90
N LEU A 608 16.08 12.26 48.88
CA LEU A 608 16.68 11.02 49.39
C LEU A 608 15.68 10.15 50.16
N GLU A 609 14.75 10.77 50.87
CA GLU A 609 13.65 10.09 51.53
C GLU A 609 12.72 9.44 50.49
N CYS A 610 12.33 10.17 49.45
CA CYS A 610 11.53 9.62 48.35
C CYS A 610 12.23 8.41 47.69
N ILE A 611 13.53 8.50 47.39
CA ILE A 611 14.29 7.38 46.81
C ILE A 611 14.28 6.16 47.73
N ARG A 612 14.40 6.38 49.05
CA ARG A 612 14.40 5.30 50.05
C ARG A 612 13.04 4.60 50.12
N GLU A 613 11.96 5.38 50.15
CA GLU A 613 10.59 4.86 50.13
C GLU A 613 10.32 4.06 48.85
N LEU A 614 10.67 4.60 47.68
CA LEU A 614 10.51 3.92 46.39
C LEU A 614 11.25 2.57 46.33
N LYS A 615 12.47 2.51 46.88
CA LYS A 615 13.27 1.28 46.99
C LYS A 615 12.64 0.26 47.95
N ALA A 616 12.06 0.72 49.05
CA ALA A 616 11.39 -0.15 50.02
C ALA A 616 10.05 -0.68 49.48
N GLU A 617 9.29 0.13 48.75
CA GLU A 617 8.01 -0.25 48.17
C GLU A 617 8.14 -1.21 46.97
N ASN A 618 9.32 -1.26 46.33
CA ASN A 618 9.54 -1.99 45.10
C ASN A 618 10.84 -2.82 45.12
N GLU A 619 10.93 -3.80 46.03
CA GLU A 619 12.13 -4.65 46.22
C GLU A 619 12.59 -5.39 44.95
N ASN A 620 11.68 -5.62 44.00
CA ASN A 620 11.97 -6.30 42.72
C ASN A 620 12.42 -5.34 41.59
N ILE A 621 12.50 -4.03 41.84
CA ILE A 621 12.91 -3.03 40.85
C ILE A 621 14.31 -2.53 41.24
N SER A 622 15.26 -2.64 40.30
CA SER A 622 16.56 -1.99 40.47
C SER A 622 16.44 -0.50 40.19
N TRP A 623 17.11 0.33 40.97
CA TRP A 623 17.06 1.79 40.82
C TRP A 623 18.45 2.35 40.58
N GLU A 624 18.66 3.00 39.43
CA GLU A 624 19.80 3.87 39.21
C GLU A 624 19.60 5.12 40.07
N THR A 625 20.54 5.38 40.98
CA THR A 625 20.56 6.59 41.80
C THR A 625 21.97 7.16 41.81
N GLU A 626 22.11 8.41 41.39
CA GLU A 626 23.38 9.13 41.44
C GLU A 626 23.17 10.51 42.08
N ILE A 627 24.09 10.93 42.94
CA ILE A 627 24.06 12.24 43.59
C ILE A 627 25.41 12.91 43.32
N VAL A 628 25.38 14.05 42.65
CA VAL A 628 26.58 14.85 42.35
C VAL A 628 26.44 16.21 43.00
N GLN A 629 27.43 16.63 43.77
CA GLN A 629 27.54 18.02 44.23
C GLN A 629 28.45 18.78 43.28
N LEU A 630 27.98 19.93 42.80
CA LEU A 630 28.69 20.77 41.84
C LEU A 630 28.97 22.14 42.45
N GLY A 631 30.26 22.44 42.63
CA GLY A 631 30.76 23.76 43.00
C GLY A 631 31.41 24.44 41.80
N VAL A 632 30.98 25.66 41.49
CA VAL A 632 31.49 26.44 40.35
C VAL A 632 32.00 27.79 40.84
N SER A 633 33.06 28.30 40.23
CA SER A 633 33.52 29.68 40.43
C SER A 633 33.88 30.29 39.09
N ARG A 634 33.40 31.51 38.83
CA ARG A 634 33.72 32.26 37.60
C ARG A 634 34.62 33.43 37.93
N SER A 635 35.60 33.71 37.07
CA SER A 635 36.42 34.90 37.23
C SER A 635 35.62 36.16 36.86
N LYS A 636 35.80 37.23 37.62
CA LYS A 636 35.29 38.57 37.31
C LYS A 636 36.47 39.53 37.32
N SER A 637 36.57 40.36 36.27
CA SER A 637 37.59 41.41 36.22
C SER A 637 37.27 42.51 37.22
N ILE A 638 38.26 42.87 38.04
CA ILE A 638 38.22 43.99 38.99
C ILE A 638 39.47 44.83 38.75
N GLY A 639 39.34 45.86 37.90
CA GLY A 639 40.47 46.59 37.36
C GLY A 639 41.37 45.67 36.51
N ARG A 640 42.65 45.58 36.89
CA ARG A 640 43.64 44.67 36.25
C ARG A 640 43.69 43.25 36.82
N TYR A 641 42.90 42.97 37.86
CA TYR A 641 42.92 41.68 38.57
C TYR A 641 41.72 40.82 38.18
N HIS A 642 41.83 39.51 38.39
CA HIS A 642 40.74 38.56 38.21
C HIS A 642 40.41 37.95 39.57
N MET A 643 39.16 38.11 40.01
CA MET A 643 38.67 37.56 41.27
C MET A 643 37.72 36.40 40.96
N MET A 644 37.95 35.24 41.58
CA MET A 644 37.03 34.10 41.47
C MET A 644 35.81 34.34 42.36
N MET A 645 34.64 34.38 41.74
CA MET A 645 33.35 34.48 42.41
C MET A 645 32.72 33.09 42.43
N GLY A 646 32.54 32.54 43.63
CA GLY A 646 31.84 31.26 43.82
C GLY A 646 30.34 31.40 43.59
N GLU A 647 29.76 30.41 42.91
CA GLU A 647 28.32 30.22 42.80
C GLU A 647 27.85 29.30 43.94
N ASN A 648 26.55 29.33 44.25
CA ASN A 648 25.97 28.42 45.24
C ASN A 648 26.18 26.97 44.79
N PRO A 649 26.67 26.07 45.68
CA PRO A 649 26.75 24.65 45.36
C PRO A 649 25.38 24.07 45.01
N ILE A 650 25.31 23.26 43.96
CA ILE A 650 24.08 22.59 43.53
C ILE A 650 24.27 21.09 43.66
N TYR A 651 23.26 20.41 44.23
CA TYR A 651 23.16 18.96 44.16
C TYR A 651 22.33 18.56 42.95
N ILE A 652 22.86 17.66 42.13
CA ILE A 652 22.21 17.10 40.95
C ILE A 652 21.96 15.62 41.25
N ILE A 653 20.70 15.26 41.40
CA ILE A 653 20.26 13.91 41.75
C ILE A 653 19.62 13.29 40.53
N THR A 654 20.09 12.11 40.14
CA THR A 654 19.53 11.33 39.04
C THR A 654 18.82 10.10 39.60
N ILE A 655 17.62 9.83 39.12
CA ILE A 655 16.80 8.68 39.52
C ILE A 655 16.16 8.06 38.28
N GLN A 656 16.30 6.75 38.12
CA GLN A 656 15.59 5.99 37.08
C GLN A 656 15.43 4.53 37.53
N ALA A 657 14.28 3.92 37.23
CA ALA A 657 14.13 2.48 37.39
C ALA A 657 14.91 1.75 36.26
N ALA A 658 15.75 0.80 36.65
CA ALA A 658 16.48 -0.09 35.75
C ALA A 658 15.72 -1.43 35.69
N PHE A 659 15.12 -1.71 34.53
CA PHE A 659 14.39 -2.96 34.25
C PHE A 659 15.25 -3.96 33.48
#